data_AF-A0AAI9YM76-F1
#
_entry.id   AF-A0AAI9YM76-F1
#
_cell.length_a   1.000
_cell.length_b   1.000
_cell.length_c   1.000
_cell.angle_alpha   90.00
_cell.angle_beta   90.00
_cell.angle_gamma   90.00
#
_symmetry.space_group_name_H-M   'P 1'
#
loop_
_entity.id
_entity.type
_entity.pdbx_description
1 polymer ?
#
loop_
_entity_poly.entity_id
_entity_poly.type
_entity_poly.pdbx_seq_one_letter_code
_entity_poly.pdbx_strand_id
1 'polypeptide(L)'
;MVVSYVTKFSLQSLSQSTDNIVVQDDDNKSESSFEELKSEDTKAESSRCDTPTATMTEYDTSDDVALSLHAFAGRDGILAKITPPKQPVKPTVHVPCDIVLVIDVSGSMGANAPIPANPGEVAENYGLSVLDLVRHAALTIVETLDEGDRLGIVTFASQVKIVQELIPMNKKNKGLAKKNIRKMVPTDATNLWKGLMEAITLFNRNPDGKTERVPAMMVLTDGQPNLMCPGQGYVPKMREEVKLLKDGRLPASIHTFGFGYNLRSGLLKSIAEEGGGNYAFIPDSGMIGTVFVHAVANLQATYAINATLRLTYSPLLTLKEAMGESVNKQEVQILEGDMANGIPDQHELSILLGNLQYGQSRDIYLRVDAPAELTSDHAVIKASIEYSRMASNTYTQSASQSLLNPTTLPESELVYHLSRSKICSFLSTIVPMAADGEHKALPRISPEKIQELKALIKDIPAKRFPSDPNNKSLIEDLEGAQPKGQVSLALTNREYYKKWGVHYIPSYLNSHTRQICNTFKDPGPLQYGVDSPLFIACRNKLDYAFDSIPPPKPSNQHTATHRGRVHMSSYNSSSGVCFISSTPVRLASGRTVPIKALRRGVAVQTPSGPRRVVAVLKTPVQRESMCRVGELVVTPWHPLSLDGGKTWTFPANVADRPLRYTGCIYSVLLQPGRDSEAHAINVAGAWGVTLGHGIVTGQDTRAHQFFGNYGKVVRSLRRIRVSKKGVAVGGGVNRDSVTGLVSGFARHGKPDVAVKGATNSAVCVA
;
A
#
# COMPACT_ATOMS: atom_id res chain seq x y z
N MET A 1 -59.08 18.74 3.46
CA MET A 1 -58.68 20.16 3.49
C MET A 1 -57.26 20.25 2.95
N VAL A 2 -57.02 21.05 1.91
CA VAL A 2 -55.80 21.13 1.08
C VAL A 2 -55.70 22.57 0.51
N VAL A 3 -54.63 22.91 -0.24
CA VAL A 3 -54.37 24.18 -1.00
C VAL A 3 -54.09 25.40 -0.08
N SER A 4 -53.22 26.38 -0.35
CA SER A 4 -52.61 26.95 -1.59
C SER A 4 -51.11 27.36 -1.41
N TYR A 5 -50.18 27.21 -2.37
CA TYR A 5 -49.80 28.07 -3.55
C TYR A 5 -49.29 29.49 -3.19
N VAL A 6 -48.31 30.15 -3.85
CA VAL A 6 -47.91 30.35 -5.29
C VAL A 6 -46.36 30.47 -5.39
N THR A 7 -45.52 30.17 -6.42
CA THR A 7 -45.54 29.78 -7.87
C THR A 7 -45.31 30.85 -8.98
N LYS A 8 -44.05 31.06 -9.41
CA LYS A 8 -43.57 31.57 -10.75
C LYS A 8 -42.33 30.73 -11.14
N PHE A 9 -42.18 30.07 -12.31
CA PHE A 9 -42.15 30.50 -13.73
C PHE A 9 -40.92 31.38 -14.07
N SER A 10 -40.20 31.17 -15.19
CA SER A 10 -40.67 30.83 -16.55
C SER A 10 -39.94 29.67 -17.28
N LEU A 11 -40.47 29.26 -18.44
CA LEU A 11 -39.94 28.25 -19.37
C LEU A 11 -40.30 28.62 -20.84
N GLN A 12 -39.34 28.56 -21.76
CA GLN A 12 -39.51 28.60 -23.23
C GLN A 12 -38.34 27.80 -23.85
N SER A 13 -38.48 27.05 -24.96
CA SER A 13 -39.67 26.68 -25.76
C SER A 13 -39.50 25.26 -26.35
N LEU A 14 -40.45 24.76 -27.16
CA LEU A 14 -40.54 23.36 -27.62
C LEU A 14 -40.88 23.22 -29.11
N SER A 15 -40.08 22.44 -29.84
CA SER A 15 -40.42 21.70 -31.08
C SER A 15 -39.25 20.73 -31.38
N GLN A 16 -39.39 19.44 -31.74
CA GLN A 16 -40.16 18.80 -32.83
C GLN A 16 -39.64 19.18 -34.23
N SER A 17 -39.38 18.26 -35.17
CA SER A 17 -39.51 16.78 -35.15
C SER A 17 -38.66 16.09 -36.25
N THR A 18 -38.75 14.75 -36.27
CA THR A 18 -38.38 13.74 -37.31
C THR A 18 -38.43 14.21 -38.79
N ASP A 19 -37.70 13.64 -39.77
CA ASP A 19 -37.63 12.20 -40.12
C ASP A 19 -36.51 11.77 -41.14
N ASN A 20 -36.19 10.47 -41.14
CA ASN A 20 -35.81 9.53 -42.23
C ASN A 20 -34.74 9.77 -43.35
N ILE A 21 -33.83 8.78 -43.47
CA ILE A 21 -33.45 7.95 -44.67
C ILE A 21 -32.91 8.68 -45.93
N VAL A 22 -31.72 8.34 -46.48
CA VAL A 22 -31.44 7.28 -47.51
C VAL A 22 -29.95 6.85 -47.48
N VAL A 23 -29.65 5.62 -47.94
CA VAL A 23 -28.30 5.08 -48.18
C VAL A 23 -27.99 5.07 -49.68
N GLN A 24 -26.76 5.42 -50.07
CA GLN A 24 -26.18 4.88 -51.31
C GLN A 24 -24.63 4.90 -51.26
N ASP A 25 -24.02 3.86 -51.83
CA ASP A 25 -22.57 3.72 -52.03
C ASP A 25 -22.10 4.46 -53.31
N ASP A 26 -20.80 4.71 -53.44
CA ASP A 26 -20.11 4.54 -54.74
C ASP A 26 -18.58 4.37 -54.57
N ASP A 27 -17.98 3.55 -55.43
CA ASP A 27 -16.53 3.30 -55.49
C ASP A 27 -15.79 4.37 -56.30
N ASN A 28 -14.53 4.69 -55.93
CA ASN A 28 -13.49 4.76 -56.96
C ASN A 28 -12.04 4.60 -56.45
N LYS A 29 -11.15 4.26 -57.38
CA LYS A 29 -9.70 4.10 -57.22
C LYS A 29 -8.94 5.22 -57.93
N SER A 30 -7.76 5.54 -57.45
CA SER A 30 -6.61 5.87 -58.30
C SER A 30 -5.29 5.65 -57.56
N GLU A 31 -4.23 5.34 -58.31
CA GLU A 31 -2.87 5.08 -57.81
C GLU A 31 -1.95 6.30 -58.07
N SER A 32 -0.64 6.09 -57.94
CA SER A 32 0.48 6.98 -58.33
C SER A 32 0.77 8.19 -57.41
N SER A 33 2.00 8.71 -57.34
CA SER A 33 3.35 8.08 -57.40
C SER A 33 4.41 9.09 -56.94
N PHE A 34 5.62 8.59 -56.64
CA PHE A 34 6.91 9.29 -56.55
C PHE A 34 7.03 10.71 -57.15
N GLU A 35 7.74 11.59 -56.43
CA GLU A 35 8.97 12.20 -56.97
C GLU A 35 9.96 12.62 -55.86
N GLU A 36 11.27 12.46 -56.11
CA GLU A 36 12.36 13.01 -55.28
C GLU A 36 12.80 14.37 -55.86
N LEU A 37 13.28 15.30 -55.03
CA LEU A 37 14.20 16.36 -55.48
C LEU A 37 15.38 16.52 -54.51
N LYS A 38 16.59 16.63 -55.07
CA LYS A 38 17.88 16.81 -54.37
C LYS A 38 18.62 18.01 -54.94
N SER A 39 19.29 18.74 -54.06
CA SER A 39 20.53 19.51 -54.29
C SER A 39 21.09 19.83 -52.89
N GLU A 40 22.32 19.46 -52.51
CA GLU A 40 23.64 19.87 -53.04
C GLU A 40 23.97 21.36 -52.86
N ASP A 41 25.21 21.78 -52.60
CA ASP A 41 26.34 21.20 -51.83
C ASP A 41 27.40 22.31 -51.69
N THR A 42 28.01 22.56 -50.51
CA THR A 42 29.22 23.42 -50.42
C THR A 42 29.98 23.30 -49.08
N LYS A 43 31.25 23.73 -49.07
CA LYS A 43 32.26 23.38 -48.04
C LYS A 43 32.67 24.54 -47.12
N ALA A 44 32.99 24.14 -45.90
CA ALA A 44 33.95 24.68 -44.91
C ALA A 44 34.70 26.00 -45.18
N GLU A 45 34.80 26.83 -44.13
CA GLU A 45 36.07 27.00 -43.39
C GLU A 45 35.85 27.58 -41.97
N SER A 46 36.90 27.71 -41.15
CA SER A 46 36.82 27.94 -39.70
C SER A 46 37.26 29.34 -39.26
N SER A 47 36.54 29.95 -38.31
CA SER A 47 37.12 30.96 -37.40
C SER A 47 36.41 31.01 -36.03
N ARG A 48 36.91 31.86 -35.13
CA ARG A 48 36.81 31.75 -33.65
C ARG A 48 35.44 32.14 -33.06
N CYS A 49 35.13 31.47 -31.94
CA CYS A 49 34.57 32.01 -30.68
C CYS A 49 33.84 33.36 -30.72
N ASP A 50 32.56 33.36 -30.31
CA ASP A 50 32.13 34.13 -29.13
C ASP A 50 30.83 33.57 -28.51
N THR A 51 30.55 33.94 -27.26
CA THR A 51 29.48 33.34 -26.44
C THR A 51 28.26 34.27 -26.31
N PRO A 52 27.04 33.79 -26.63
CA PRO A 52 25.81 34.43 -26.20
C PRO A 52 25.13 33.65 -25.06
N THR A 53 24.99 34.33 -23.92
CA THR A 53 24.09 34.07 -22.79
C THR A 53 22.84 33.26 -23.13
N ALA A 54 22.64 32.11 -22.46
CA ALA A 54 21.41 31.32 -22.59
C ALA A 54 20.21 32.11 -22.04
N THR A 55 19.31 32.54 -22.94
CA THR A 55 18.07 33.23 -22.56
C THR A 55 17.10 32.25 -21.90
N MET A 56 16.47 32.68 -20.80
CA MET A 56 15.36 31.95 -20.19
C MET A 56 14.25 31.73 -21.21
N THR A 57 13.83 30.48 -21.40
CA THR A 57 12.62 30.13 -22.15
C THR A 57 11.54 29.75 -21.15
N GLU A 58 10.46 30.53 -21.12
CA GLU A 58 9.29 30.24 -20.31
C GLU A 58 8.61 28.97 -20.86
N TYR A 59 8.49 27.95 -20.01
CA TYR A 59 7.69 26.74 -20.26
C TYR A 59 6.53 26.67 -19.26
N ASP A 60 5.45 26.01 -19.66
CA ASP A 60 4.18 25.96 -18.92
C ASP A 60 4.31 25.77 -17.41
N THR A 61 3.80 26.73 -16.64
CA THR A 61 3.78 26.74 -15.17
C THR A 61 2.82 25.71 -14.55
N SER A 62 2.26 24.81 -15.36
CA SER A 62 1.20 23.85 -15.00
C SER A 62 1.72 22.47 -14.51
N ASP A 63 3.00 22.15 -14.75
CA ASP A 63 3.57 20.81 -14.47
C ASP A 63 4.66 20.80 -13.39
N ASP A 64 4.86 21.90 -12.65
CA ASP A 64 5.86 22.00 -11.58
C ASP A 64 5.29 21.73 -10.17
N VAL A 65 6.17 21.52 -9.19
CA VAL A 65 5.78 21.32 -7.78
C VAL A 65 5.35 22.65 -7.16
N ALA A 66 4.11 22.75 -6.69
CA ALA A 66 3.66 23.87 -5.90
C ALA A 66 4.24 23.79 -4.48
N LEU A 67 5.13 24.74 -4.15
CA LEU A 67 5.63 24.97 -2.80
C LEU A 67 4.82 26.09 -2.13
N SER A 68 4.45 25.89 -0.87
CA SER A 68 3.69 26.89 -0.09
C SER A 68 4.06 26.83 1.40
N LEU A 69 3.97 27.98 2.08
CA LEU A 69 4.32 28.14 3.49
C LEU A 69 3.13 28.70 4.27
N HIS A 70 2.83 28.09 5.40
CA HIS A 70 1.60 28.35 6.16
C HIS A 70 1.93 28.59 7.65
N ALA A 71 1.96 29.85 8.07
CA ALA A 71 2.22 30.23 9.46
C ALA A 71 0.98 29.97 10.35
N PHE A 72 1.21 29.42 11.55
CA PHE A 72 0.16 29.19 12.55
C PHE A 72 -0.20 30.50 13.26
N ALA A 73 -1.48 30.66 13.63
CA ALA A 73 -1.94 31.88 14.33
C ALA A 73 -1.28 32.13 15.69
N GLY A 74 -0.77 31.08 16.34
CA GLY A 74 0.03 31.19 17.59
C GLY A 74 1.48 31.62 17.38
N ARG A 75 1.95 31.73 16.12
CA ARG A 75 3.36 31.98 15.72
C ARG A 75 4.37 30.92 16.20
N ASP A 76 3.87 29.82 16.79
CA ASP A 76 4.61 28.70 17.37
C ASP A 76 4.99 27.61 16.35
N GLY A 77 4.55 27.75 15.11
CA GLY A 77 4.87 26.81 14.04
C GLY A 77 4.57 27.29 12.63
N ILE A 78 5.17 26.60 11.67
CA ILE A 78 4.96 26.80 10.24
C ILE A 78 4.84 25.43 9.56
N LEU A 79 3.92 25.33 8.59
CA LEU A 79 3.76 24.16 7.74
C LEU A 79 4.28 24.49 6.33
N ALA A 80 5.32 23.79 5.90
CA ALA A 80 5.72 23.77 4.50
C ALA A 80 4.92 22.68 3.78
N LYS A 81 4.15 23.09 2.77
CA LYS A 81 3.28 22.22 1.98
C LYS A 81 3.82 22.12 0.55
N ILE A 82 4.24 20.91 0.18
CA ILE A 82 4.87 20.59 -1.11
C ILE A 82 3.87 19.72 -1.88
N THR A 83 3.31 20.23 -2.98
CA THR A 83 2.26 19.55 -3.75
C THR A 83 2.72 19.26 -5.18
N PRO A 84 3.11 18.01 -5.51
CA PRO A 84 3.37 17.59 -6.88
C PRO A 84 2.10 17.54 -7.75
N PRO A 85 2.23 17.56 -9.09
CA PRO A 85 1.10 17.39 -10.01
C PRO A 85 0.26 16.13 -9.72
N LYS A 86 -1.05 16.18 -9.96
CA LYS A 86 -1.98 15.09 -9.60
C LYS A 86 -1.85 13.84 -10.49
N GLN A 87 -1.42 14.02 -11.73
CA GLN A 87 -1.14 12.97 -12.72
C GLN A 87 0.00 13.44 -13.65
N PRO A 88 0.68 12.54 -14.39
CA PRO A 88 1.60 12.93 -15.45
C PRO A 88 0.86 13.55 -16.65
N VAL A 89 1.45 14.58 -17.28
CA VAL A 89 0.89 15.27 -18.47
C VAL A 89 0.58 14.30 -19.63
N LYS A 90 1.44 13.29 -19.82
CA LYS A 90 1.21 12.19 -20.77
C LYS A 90 0.73 10.96 -19.98
N PRO A 91 -0.47 10.41 -20.25
CA PRO A 91 -0.97 9.24 -19.53
C PRO A 91 -0.04 8.03 -19.66
N THR A 92 0.55 7.59 -18.55
CA THR A 92 1.40 6.39 -18.46
C THR A 92 0.71 5.28 -17.65
N VAL A 93 1.11 4.03 -17.89
CA VAL A 93 0.66 2.88 -17.09
C VAL A 93 1.31 2.89 -15.71
N HIS A 94 2.55 3.35 -15.64
CA HIS A 94 3.33 3.66 -14.45
C HIS A 94 4.59 4.46 -14.86
N VAL A 95 5.33 5.01 -13.89
CA VAL A 95 6.65 5.62 -14.13
C VAL A 95 7.72 4.53 -14.23
N PRO A 96 8.54 4.48 -15.30
CA PRO A 96 9.59 3.48 -15.46
C PRO A 96 10.57 3.41 -14.29
N CYS A 97 10.99 2.20 -13.91
CA CYS A 97 11.80 1.93 -12.74
C CYS A 97 13.06 1.12 -13.07
N ASP A 98 14.16 1.43 -12.38
CA ASP A 98 15.38 0.62 -12.32
C ASP A 98 15.46 -0.03 -10.94
N ILE A 99 15.01 -1.28 -10.83
CA ILE A 99 14.93 -2.01 -9.56
C ILE A 99 16.11 -2.98 -9.43
N VAL A 100 16.83 -2.93 -8.31
CA VAL A 100 17.79 -3.98 -7.92
C VAL A 100 17.27 -4.69 -6.68
N LEU A 101 16.90 -5.97 -6.84
CA LEU A 101 16.53 -6.83 -5.73
C LEU A 101 17.78 -7.36 -5.04
N VAL A 102 17.94 -7.06 -3.76
CA VAL A 102 19.06 -7.51 -2.91
C VAL A 102 18.50 -8.52 -1.93
N ILE A 103 18.54 -9.80 -2.32
CA ILE A 103 17.82 -10.89 -1.66
C ILE A 103 18.76 -11.64 -0.72
N ASP A 104 18.39 -11.68 0.54
CA ASP A 104 19.00 -12.55 1.53
C ASP A 104 18.72 -14.02 1.16
N VAL A 105 19.77 -14.83 1.10
CA VAL A 105 19.71 -16.29 0.94
C VAL A 105 20.51 -17.00 2.02
N SER A 106 20.67 -16.37 3.19
CA SER A 106 21.29 -16.96 4.37
C SER A 106 20.50 -18.15 4.92
N GLY A 107 21.11 -18.93 5.82
CA GLY A 107 20.47 -20.11 6.43
C GLY A 107 19.17 -19.80 7.20
N SER A 108 19.02 -18.61 7.78
CA SER A 108 17.80 -18.20 8.50
C SER A 108 16.58 -18.14 7.59
N MET A 109 16.77 -17.71 6.33
CA MET A 109 15.71 -17.65 5.31
C MET A 109 15.08 -19.03 4.99
N GLY A 110 15.73 -20.13 5.41
CA GLY A 110 15.16 -21.48 5.37
C GLY A 110 14.16 -21.81 6.50
N ALA A 111 14.08 -20.98 7.54
CA ALA A 111 13.13 -21.14 8.65
C ALA A 111 11.67 -21.04 8.18
N ASN A 112 10.76 -21.64 8.95
CA ASN A 112 9.34 -21.65 8.60
C ASN A 112 8.77 -20.23 8.60
N ALA A 113 8.05 -19.89 7.53
CA ALA A 113 7.29 -18.66 7.37
C ALA A 113 6.34 -18.44 8.56
N PRO A 114 6.41 -17.30 9.26
CA PRO A 114 5.44 -16.98 10.30
C PRO A 114 4.02 -16.86 9.72
N ILE A 115 3.06 -17.25 10.55
CA ILE A 115 1.62 -17.27 10.28
C ILE A 115 0.94 -16.62 11.50
N PRO A 116 -0.13 -15.83 11.33
CA PRO A 116 -0.86 -15.24 12.45
C PRO A 116 -1.33 -16.31 13.45
N ALA A 117 -0.91 -16.15 14.70
CA ALA A 117 -1.28 -17.02 15.82
C ALA A 117 -1.39 -16.17 17.09
N ASN A 118 -2.51 -16.33 17.81
CA ASN A 118 -2.80 -15.60 19.04
C ASN A 118 -1.93 -16.09 20.21
N PRO A 119 -1.78 -15.31 21.30
CA PRO A 119 -1.12 -15.78 22.51
C PRO A 119 -1.77 -17.08 23.04
N GLY A 120 -0.95 -18.14 23.16
CA GLY A 120 -1.41 -19.47 23.61
C GLY A 120 -1.86 -20.43 22.50
N GLU A 121 -1.94 -20.00 21.23
CA GLU A 121 -2.21 -20.90 20.11
C GLU A 121 -0.93 -21.59 19.61
N VAL A 122 -1.04 -22.87 19.22
CA VAL A 122 0.04 -23.57 18.51
C VAL A 122 0.11 -23.00 17.09
N ALA A 123 1.24 -22.39 16.73
CA ALA A 123 1.45 -21.83 15.40
C ALA A 123 1.26 -22.91 14.32
N GLU A 124 0.32 -22.67 13.40
CA GLU A 124 0.20 -23.51 12.21
C GLU A 124 1.45 -23.39 11.34
N ASN A 125 1.77 -24.44 10.58
CA ASN A 125 2.87 -24.42 9.62
C ASN A 125 2.43 -25.04 8.29
N TYR A 126 2.39 -24.22 7.23
CA TYR A 126 2.10 -24.64 5.85
C TYR A 126 3.32 -25.23 5.12
N GLY A 127 4.48 -25.29 5.78
CA GLY A 127 5.74 -25.75 5.19
C GLY A 127 6.40 -24.72 4.26
N LEU A 128 5.92 -23.48 4.24
CA LEU A 128 6.60 -22.38 3.55
C LEU A 128 7.82 -21.95 4.37
N SER A 129 8.94 -21.66 3.71
CA SER A 129 10.07 -20.96 4.33
C SER A 129 9.97 -19.44 4.12
N VAL A 130 10.74 -18.64 4.85
CA VAL A 130 10.81 -17.19 4.60
C VAL A 130 11.32 -16.88 3.17
N LEU A 131 12.25 -17.69 2.64
CA LEU A 131 12.67 -17.59 1.25
C LEU A 131 11.55 -17.97 0.25
N ASP A 132 10.59 -18.84 0.62
CA ASP A 132 9.41 -19.09 -0.23
C ASP A 132 8.53 -17.84 -0.34
N LEU A 133 8.42 -17.06 0.75
CA LEU A 133 7.73 -15.77 0.78
C LEU A 133 8.46 -14.72 -0.08
N VAL A 134 9.77 -14.58 0.11
CA VAL A 134 10.60 -13.61 -0.61
C VAL A 134 10.66 -13.89 -2.10
N ARG A 135 10.80 -15.16 -2.51
CA ARG A 135 10.68 -15.54 -3.93
C ARG A 135 9.32 -15.18 -4.51
N HIS A 136 8.24 -15.28 -3.74
CA HIS A 136 6.89 -14.95 -4.22
C HIS A 136 6.69 -13.42 -4.37
N ALA A 137 7.17 -12.62 -3.42
CA ALA A 137 7.22 -11.15 -3.56
C ALA A 137 8.04 -10.72 -4.79
N ALA A 138 9.25 -11.26 -4.95
CA ALA A 138 10.10 -10.99 -6.10
C ALA A 138 9.43 -11.39 -7.43
N LEU A 139 8.74 -12.54 -7.49
CA LEU A 139 7.98 -12.97 -8.67
C LEU A 139 6.79 -12.04 -9.00
N THR A 140 6.19 -11.39 -8.00
CA THR A 140 5.13 -10.38 -8.19
C THR A 140 5.68 -9.17 -8.93
N ILE A 141 6.82 -8.65 -8.47
CA ILE A 141 7.53 -7.52 -9.10
C ILE A 141 7.87 -7.84 -10.57
N VAL A 142 8.41 -9.03 -10.86
CA VAL A 142 8.73 -9.44 -12.24
C VAL A 142 7.49 -9.55 -13.14
N GLU A 143 6.29 -9.73 -12.58
CA GLU A 143 5.06 -9.75 -13.37
C GLU A 143 4.63 -8.34 -13.80
N THR A 144 4.73 -7.34 -12.91
CA THR A 144 4.16 -6.00 -13.10
C THR A 144 5.04 -5.00 -13.83
N LEU A 145 6.36 -5.18 -13.81
CA LEU A 145 7.29 -4.41 -14.64
C LEU A 145 7.02 -4.66 -16.14
N ASP A 146 7.57 -3.86 -17.06
CA ASP A 146 7.50 -4.12 -18.51
C ASP A 146 8.81 -3.81 -19.25
N GLU A 147 8.75 -3.50 -20.55
CA GLU A 147 9.94 -3.31 -21.39
C GLU A 147 10.59 -1.92 -21.17
N GLY A 148 9.86 -0.99 -20.54
CA GLY A 148 10.39 0.29 -20.06
C GLY A 148 11.26 0.15 -18.80
N ASP A 149 10.91 -0.77 -17.90
CA ASP A 149 11.63 -1.02 -16.64
C ASP A 149 12.86 -1.92 -16.80
N ARG A 150 13.78 -1.86 -15.83
CA ARG A 150 14.90 -2.82 -15.72
C ARG A 150 14.95 -3.47 -14.34
N LEU A 151 15.43 -4.72 -14.29
CA LEU A 151 15.55 -5.49 -13.06
C LEU A 151 16.93 -6.16 -12.94
N GLY A 152 17.69 -5.76 -11.92
CA GLY A 152 18.87 -6.45 -11.43
C GLY A 152 18.54 -7.36 -10.25
N ILE A 153 19.32 -8.43 -10.06
CA ILE A 153 19.14 -9.38 -8.95
C ILE A 153 20.50 -9.72 -8.34
N VAL A 154 20.68 -9.34 -7.08
CA VAL A 154 21.82 -9.68 -6.22
C VAL A 154 21.32 -10.60 -5.12
N THR A 155 22.05 -11.68 -4.83
CA THR A 155 21.79 -12.55 -3.66
C THR A 155 22.98 -12.52 -2.71
N PHE A 156 22.73 -12.44 -1.41
CA PHE A 156 23.77 -12.46 -0.38
C PHE A 156 23.53 -13.55 0.68
N ALA A 157 24.62 -14.21 1.05
CA ALA A 157 24.76 -15.10 2.21
C ALA A 157 26.14 -14.83 2.83
N SER A 158 26.98 -15.85 3.06
CA SER A 158 28.40 -15.64 3.37
C SER A 158 29.16 -14.96 2.22
N GLN A 159 28.77 -15.27 0.98
CA GLN A 159 29.24 -14.60 -0.23
C GLN A 159 28.08 -13.89 -0.93
N VAL A 160 28.44 -12.98 -1.83
CA VAL A 160 27.48 -12.21 -2.63
C VAL A 160 27.64 -12.59 -4.09
N LYS A 161 26.51 -12.67 -4.79
CA LYS A 161 26.45 -13.06 -6.19
C LYS A 161 25.45 -12.20 -6.93
N ILE A 162 25.90 -11.57 -8.02
CA ILE A 162 25.01 -11.02 -9.02
C ILE A 162 24.43 -12.20 -9.80
N VAL A 163 23.12 -12.38 -9.69
CA VAL A 163 22.35 -13.46 -10.34
C VAL A 163 21.77 -12.97 -11.67
N GLN A 164 21.54 -11.66 -11.80
CA GLN A 164 21.13 -11.00 -13.04
C GLN A 164 21.62 -9.55 -13.03
N GLU A 165 22.29 -9.13 -14.11
CA GLU A 165 22.63 -7.72 -14.35
C GLU A 165 21.36 -6.87 -14.56
N LEU A 166 21.45 -5.54 -14.47
CA LEU A 166 20.30 -4.63 -14.56
C LEU A 166 19.78 -4.49 -16.01
N ILE A 167 18.87 -5.39 -16.42
CA ILE A 167 18.41 -5.53 -17.82
C ILE A 167 16.90 -5.24 -17.99
N PRO A 168 16.43 -4.77 -19.17
CA PRO A 168 15.02 -4.47 -19.41
C PRO A 168 14.07 -5.67 -19.27
N MET A 169 12.88 -5.49 -18.68
CA MET A 169 11.94 -6.57 -18.36
C MET A 169 10.99 -6.97 -19.49
N ASN A 170 11.58 -7.15 -20.68
CA ASN A 170 10.92 -7.80 -21.81
C ASN A 170 10.56 -9.27 -21.55
N LYS A 171 9.72 -9.84 -22.42
CA LYS A 171 9.18 -11.21 -22.29
C LYS A 171 10.25 -12.31 -22.09
N LYS A 172 11.43 -12.16 -22.71
CA LYS A 172 12.58 -13.09 -22.56
C LYS A 172 13.26 -12.92 -21.20
N ASN A 173 13.52 -11.68 -20.82
CA ASN A 173 14.24 -11.32 -19.60
C ASN A 173 13.41 -11.56 -18.33
N LYS A 174 12.09 -11.32 -18.36
CA LYS A 174 11.15 -11.82 -17.33
C LYS A 174 11.22 -13.34 -17.17
N GLY A 175 11.37 -14.08 -18.28
CA GLY A 175 11.56 -15.53 -18.25
C GLY A 175 12.83 -15.96 -17.52
N LEU A 176 13.94 -15.23 -17.76
CA LEU A 176 15.21 -15.42 -17.05
C LEU A 176 15.09 -15.09 -15.57
N ALA A 177 14.54 -13.91 -15.21
CA ALA A 177 14.34 -13.49 -13.83
C ALA A 177 13.47 -14.49 -13.04
N LYS A 178 12.33 -14.93 -13.60
CA LYS A 178 11.47 -15.97 -13.01
C LYS A 178 12.17 -17.32 -12.85
N LYS A 179 13.11 -17.68 -13.74
CA LYS A 179 13.93 -18.90 -13.64
C LYS A 179 15.02 -18.77 -12.57
N ASN A 180 15.62 -17.59 -12.43
CA ASN A 180 16.66 -17.28 -11.47
C ASN A 180 16.12 -17.22 -10.03
N ILE A 181 15.02 -16.49 -9.80
CA ILE A 181 14.37 -16.41 -8.48
C ILE A 181 14.00 -17.80 -7.97
N ARG A 182 13.38 -18.63 -8.82
CA ARG A 182 12.97 -20.02 -8.48
C ARG A 182 14.14 -20.98 -8.20
N LYS A 183 15.38 -20.58 -8.48
CA LYS A 183 16.61 -21.36 -8.19
C LYS A 183 17.30 -20.97 -6.88
N MET A 184 16.89 -19.88 -6.23
CA MET A 184 17.47 -19.46 -4.95
C MET A 184 17.20 -20.52 -3.87
N VAL A 185 18.20 -20.80 -3.03
CA VAL A 185 18.14 -21.75 -1.91
C VAL A 185 18.87 -21.15 -0.70
N PRO A 186 18.47 -21.48 0.56
CA PRO A 186 19.18 -21.01 1.75
C PRO A 186 20.59 -21.62 1.85
N THR A 187 21.57 -20.82 2.24
CA THR A 187 23.00 -21.15 2.34
C THR A 187 23.68 -20.32 3.42
N ASP A 188 24.58 -20.90 4.22
CA ASP A 188 25.54 -20.20 5.09
C ASP A 188 25.02 -19.02 5.95
N ALA A 189 25.83 -17.97 6.15
CA ALA A 189 25.61 -16.83 7.05
C ALA A 189 25.09 -15.57 6.33
N THR A 190 25.10 -14.40 6.98
CA THR A 190 24.39 -13.19 6.53
C THR A 190 25.34 -11.98 6.41
N ASN A 191 25.91 -11.75 5.22
CA ASN A 191 26.78 -10.61 4.89
C ASN A 191 26.01 -9.49 4.17
N LEU A 192 25.22 -8.72 4.93
CA LEU A 192 24.41 -7.61 4.40
C LEU A 192 25.27 -6.51 3.77
N TRP A 193 26.40 -6.14 4.40
CA TRP A 193 27.26 -5.04 3.94
C TRP A 193 27.76 -5.26 2.50
N LYS A 194 28.35 -6.43 2.20
CA LYS A 194 28.79 -6.74 0.84
C LYS A 194 27.62 -6.81 -0.14
N GLY A 195 26.43 -7.23 0.32
CA GLY A 195 25.20 -7.24 -0.48
C GLY A 195 24.78 -5.85 -0.95
N LEU A 196 24.85 -4.86 -0.07
CA LEU A 196 24.59 -3.45 -0.40
C LEU A 196 25.63 -2.89 -1.37
N MET A 197 26.92 -3.12 -1.12
CA MET A 197 28.00 -2.55 -1.95
C MET A 197 28.02 -3.10 -3.38
N GLU A 198 27.80 -4.40 -3.58
CA GLU A 198 27.65 -4.99 -4.93
C GLU A 198 26.40 -4.46 -5.64
N ALA A 199 25.31 -4.16 -4.91
CA ALA A 199 24.11 -3.59 -5.47
C ALA A 199 24.27 -2.11 -5.88
N ILE A 200 24.98 -1.29 -5.08
CA ILE A 200 25.42 0.07 -5.49
C ILE A 200 26.28 -0.03 -6.76
N THR A 201 27.23 -0.96 -6.77
CA THR A 201 28.14 -1.20 -7.90
C THR A 201 27.37 -1.61 -9.17
N LEU A 202 26.28 -2.38 -9.04
CA LEU A 202 25.45 -2.82 -10.16
C LEU A 202 24.73 -1.65 -10.86
N PHE A 203 24.26 -0.63 -10.13
CA PHE A 203 23.74 0.60 -10.76
C PHE A 203 24.84 1.31 -11.56
N ASN A 204 26.04 1.44 -10.98
CA ASN A 204 27.18 2.15 -11.56
C ASN A 204 27.83 1.46 -12.78
N ARG A 205 27.41 0.23 -13.13
CA ARG A 205 27.90 -0.51 -14.33
C ARG A 205 27.18 -0.14 -15.63
N ASN A 206 26.18 0.76 -15.60
CA ASN A 206 25.46 1.18 -16.79
C ASN A 206 26.23 2.24 -17.63
N PRO A 207 26.46 2.03 -18.93
CA PRO A 207 27.18 3.00 -19.77
C PRO A 207 26.47 4.34 -19.94
N ASP A 208 25.14 4.36 -19.97
CA ASP A 208 24.36 5.52 -20.45
C ASP A 208 24.32 6.70 -19.47
N GLY A 209 24.63 6.46 -18.17
CA GLY A 209 24.78 7.47 -17.12
C GLY A 209 23.55 8.32 -16.76
N LYS A 210 22.50 8.31 -17.59
CA LYS A 210 21.28 9.11 -17.46
C LYS A 210 20.08 8.23 -17.78
N THR A 211 19.14 8.11 -16.85
CA THR A 211 17.96 7.26 -16.99
C THR A 211 16.71 8.02 -16.58
N GLU A 212 15.73 8.10 -17.48
CA GLU A 212 14.36 8.58 -17.19
C GLU A 212 13.57 7.53 -16.37
N ARG A 213 14.22 6.93 -15.36
CA ARG A 213 13.75 5.80 -14.56
C ARG A 213 14.02 6.05 -13.09
N VAL A 214 13.11 5.63 -12.21
CA VAL A 214 13.29 5.76 -10.76
C VAL A 214 14.25 4.67 -10.25
N PRO A 215 15.42 5.00 -9.67
CA PRO A 215 16.37 3.99 -9.21
C PRO A 215 16.06 3.55 -7.77
N ALA A 216 15.86 2.25 -7.57
CA ALA A 216 15.48 1.68 -6.28
C ALA A 216 16.17 0.34 -5.97
N MET A 217 16.84 0.29 -4.82
CA MET A 217 17.33 -0.94 -4.22
C MET A 217 16.29 -1.49 -3.24
N MET A 218 15.93 -2.76 -3.36
CA MET A 218 14.99 -3.43 -2.44
C MET A 218 15.71 -4.57 -1.72
N VAL A 219 16.01 -4.35 -0.43
CA VAL A 219 16.77 -5.24 0.44
C VAL A 219 15.82 -6.14 1.21
N LEU A 220 15.82 -7.44 0.92
CA LEU A 220 14.83 -8.40 1.43
C LEU A 220 15.50 -9.40 2.38
N THR A 221 15.27 -9.30 3.70
CA THR A 221 16.03 -10.07 4.72
C THR A 221 15.20 -10.44 5.96
N ASP A 222 15.50 -11.59 6.57
CA ASP A 222 14.96 -12.02 7.87
C ASP A 222 16.01 -11.99 9.01
N GLY A 223 17.26 -11.72 8.65
CA GLY A 223 18.43 -12.05 9.47
C GLY A 223 19.12 -10.84 10.08
N GLN A 224 19.69 -11.02 11.26
CA GLN A 224 20.63 -10.06 11.83
C GLN A 224 21.99 -10.29 11.15
N PRO A 225 22.59 -9.29 10.48
CA PRO A 225 23.87 -9.49 9.81
C PRO A 225 24.96 -9.83 10.83
N ASN A 226 25.70 -10.89 10.53
CA ASN A 226 26.58 -11.59 11.45
C ASN A 226 27.98 -11.86 10.87
N LEU A 227 28.20 -11.57 9.58
CA LEU A 227 29.48 -11.73 8.90
C LEU A 227 29.93 -10.39 8.29
N MET A 228 31.18 -10.02 8.53
CA MET A 228 31.84 -8.81 7.98
C MET A 228 31.05 -7.49 8.20
N CYS A 229 30.38 -7.36 9.35
CA CYS A 229 29.77 -6.10 9.77
C CYS A 229 30.85 -5.01 9.99
N PRO A 230 30.68 -3.78 9.48
CA PRO A 230 31.64 -2.69 9.71
C PRO A 230 31.80 -2.39 11.20
N GLY A 231 33.05 -2.34 11.69
CA GLY A 231 33.36 -2.15 13.11
C GLY A 231 32.89 -0.81 13.69
N GLN A 232 32.78 0.22 12.85
CA GLN A 232 32.25 1.55 13.18
C GLN A 232 30.72 1.67 13.00
N GLY A 233 30.01 0.56 12.73
CA GLY A 233 28.60 0.56 12.39
C GLY A 233 28.34 0.81 10.89
N TYR A 234 27.13 0.45 10.45
CA TYR A 234 26.75 0.52 9.04
C TYR A 234 26.57 1.97 8.55
N VAL A 235 25.96 2.85 9.34
CA VAL A 235 25.66 4.24 8.95
C VAL A 235 26.93 5.06 8.72
N PRO A 236 27.93 5.09 9.65
CA PRO A 236 29.13 5.89 9.43
C PRO A 236 29.97 5.36 8.26
N LYS A 237 30.04 4.03 8.06
CA LYS A 237 30.73 3.46 6.89
C LYS A 237 29.99 3.80 5.59
N MET A 238 28.65 3.76 5.58
CA MET A 238 27.85 4.13 4.41
C MET A 238 28.08 5.59 4.00
N ARG A 239 28.20 6.52 4.98
CA ARG A 239 28.57 7.92 4.72
C ARG A 239 29.95 8.07 4.09
N GLU A 240 30.93 7.28 4.51
CA GLU A 240 32.26 7.27 3.90
C GLU A 240 32.21 6.78 2.45
N GLU A 241 31.58 5.63 2.18
CA GLU A 241 31.47 5.11 0.80
C GLU A 241 30.72 6.09 -0.11
N VAL A 242 29.66 6.74 0.38
CA VAL A 242 28.89 7.74 -0.37
C VAL A 242 29.73 8.98 -0.71
N LYS A 243 30.63 9.43 0.18
CA LYS A 243 31.59 10.50 -0.11
C LYS A 243 32.67 10.10 -1.14
N LEU A 244 32.87 8.80 -1.37
CA LEU A 244 33.79 8.26 -2.39
C LEU A 244 33.10 8.01 -3.75
N LEU A 245 31.77 8.12 -3.83
CA LEU A 245 31.04 8.10 -5.11
C LEU A 245 31.22 9.43 -5.85
N LYS A 246 31.30 9.37 -7.18
CA LYS A 246 31.59 10.52 -8.06
C LYS A 246 30.73 11.76 -7.78
N ASP A 247 29.45 11.55 -7.51
CA ASP A 247 28.46 12.62 -7.32
C ASP A 247 28.19 12.92 -5.83
N GLY A 248 28.96 12.32 -4.91
CA GLY A 248 28.76 12.43 -3.45
C GLY A 248 27.42 11.90 -2.94
N ARG A 249 26.72 11.10 -3.76
CA ARG A 249 25.32 10.69 -3.60
C ARG A 249 25.16 9.22 -3.99
N LEU A 250 24.17 8.53 -3.40
CA LEU A 250 23.81 7.15 -3.77
C LEU A 250 23.14 7.12 -5.15
N PRO A 251 23.38 6.09 -5.99
CA PRO A 251 22.77 5.97 -7.30
C PRO A 251 21.30 5.51 -7.25
N ALA A 252 20.81 5.05 -6.10
CA ALA A 252 19.48 4.50 -5.92
C ALA A 252 18.94 4.70 -4.49
N SER A 253 17.62 4.87 -4.38
CA SER A 253 16.92 4.88 -3.08
C SER A 253 16.87 3.49 -2.47
N ILE A 254 17.24 3.32 -1.19
CA ILE A 254 17.32 2.01 -0.52
C ILE A 254 16.09 1.77 0.35
N HIS A 255 15.33 0.73 0.00
CA HIS A 255 14.16 0.27 0.74
C HIS A 255 14.48 -1.07 1.41
N THR A 256 14.17 -1.21 2.69
CA THR A 256 14.51 -2.39 3.51
C THR A 256 13.24 -3.09 3.98
N PHE A 257 13.15 -4.40 3.73
CA PHE A 257 11.99 -5.22 4.05
C PHE A 257 12.43 -6.32 5.02
N GLY A 258 12.01 -6.17 6.27
CA GLY A 258 12.32 -7.11 7.34
C GLY A 258 11.20 -8.16 7.50
N PHE A 259 11.54 -9.44 7.34
CA PHE A 259 10.61 -10.56 7.45
C PHE A 259 10.68 -11.25 8.82
N GLY A 260 9.53 -11.49 9.44
CA GLY A 260 9.42 -12.24 10.70
C GLY A 260 9.97 -11.50 11.92
N TYR A 261 10.12 -12.21 13.06
CA TYR A 261 10.28 -11.61 14.39
C TYR A 261 11.72 -11.60 14.95
N ASN A 262 12.74 -11.86 14.11
CA ASN A 262 14.15 -11.97 14.55
C ASN A 262 15.05 -10.82 14.06
N LEU A 263 14.44 -9.69 13.68
CA LEU A 263 15.07 -8.61 12.92
C LEU A 263 15.86 -7.59 13.76
N ARG A 264 16.98 -7.09 13.22
CA ARG A 264 17.52 -5.77 13.59
C ARG A 264 16.78 -4.66 12.84
N SER A 265 15.49 -4.48 13.13
CA SER A 265 14.65 -3.44 12.51
C SER A 265 15.22 -2.03 12.64
N GLY A 266 15.97 -1.78 13.72
CA GLY A 266 16.72 -0.55 13.94
C GLY A 266 17.75 -0.26 12.85
N LEU A 267 18.64 -1.23 12.59
CA LEU A 267 19.60 -1.20 11.49
C LEU A 267 18.91 -1.03 10.12
N LEU A 268 17.83 -1.79 9.89
CA LEU A 268 17.08 -1.71 8.63
C LEU A 268 16.43 -0.34 8.41
N LYS A 269 15.89 0.29 9.47
CA LYS A 269 15.41 1.68 9.46
C LYS A 269 16.55 2.64 9.12
N SER A 270 17.67 2.59 9.83
CA SER A 270 18.79 3.51 9.59
C SER A 270 19.39 3.38 8.18
N ILE A 271 19.51 2.17 7.63
CA ILE A 271 19.97 1.97 6.24
C ILE A 271 18.99 2.57 5.23
N ALA A 272 17.67 2.43 5.45
CA ALA A 272 16.66 3.03 4.57
C ALA A 272 16.60 4.56 4.69
N GLU A 273 16.86 5.11 5.88
CA GLU A 273 16.89 6.56 6.07
C GLU A 273 18.12 7.19 5.42
N GLU A 274 19.33 6.71 5.73
CA GLU A 274 20.58 7.09 5.03
C GLU A 274 20.44 6.89 3.51
N GLY A 275 19.83 5.78 3.10
CA GLY A 275 19.55 5.46 1.70
C GLY A 275 18.36 6.18 1.06
N GLY A 276 17.71 7.14 1.74
CA GLY A 276 16.61 7.94 1.18
C GLY A 276 15.29 7.20 0.92
N GLY A 277 15.22 5.88 1.17
CA GLY A 277 14.03 5.04 0.98
C GLY A 277 13.35 4.64 2.29
N ASN A 278 12.63 3.51 2.29
CA ASN A 278 11.66 3.16 3.35
C ASN A 278 11.97 1.83 4.05
N TYR A 279 11.73 1.77 5.37
CA TYR A 279 11.70 0.51 6.12
C TYR A 279 10.26 -0.04 6.27
N ALA A 280 10.08 -1.29 5.85
CA ALA A 280 8.84 -2.04 5.96
C ALA A 280 9.01 -3.31 6.82
N PHE A 281 8.09 -3.51 7.78
CA PHE A 281 8.02 -4.71 8.60
C PHE A 281 6.96 -5.68 8.07
N ILE A 282 7.34 -6.95 7.83
CA ILE A 282 6.47 -8.02 7.34
C ILE A 282 6.42 -9.13 8.39
N PRO A 283 5.45 -9.11 9.33
CA PRO A 283 5.41 -10.06 10.45
C PRO A 283 5.15 -11.51 9.99
N ASP A 284 4.34 -11.71 8.95
CA ASP A 284 3.82 -13.01 8.56
C ASP A 284 3.37 -13.04 7.07
N SER A 285 3.05 -14.25 6.61
CA SER A 285 2.65 -14.53 5.22
C SER A 285 1.41 -13.79 4.70
N GLY A 286 0.52 -13.30 5.57
CA GLY A 286 -0.64 -12.51 5.17
C GLY A 286 -0.30 -11.06 4.77
N MET A 287 0.77 -10.49 5.34
CA MET A 287 1.12 -9.07 5.12
C MET A 287 2.08 -8.83 3.94
N ILE A 288 2.59 -9.87 3.28
CA ILE A 288 3.56 -9.73 2.16
C ILE A 288 2.96 -8.93 1.01
N GLY A 289 1.81 -9.37 0.48
CA GLY A 289 1.18 -8.75 -0.68
C GLY A 289 0.91 -7.29 -0.40
N THR A 290 0.21 -7.00 0.70
CA THR A 290 -0.12 -5.65 1.14
C THR A 290 1.07 -4.70 1.23
N VAL A 291 2.22 -5.17 1.74
CA VAL A 291 3.42 -4.33 1.92
C VAL A 291 4.18 -4.13 0.59
N PHE A 292 4.37 -5.19 -0.20
CA PHE A 292 5.09 -5.09 -1.48
C PHE A 292 4.30 -4.35 -2.55
N VAL A 293 3.00 -4.62 -2.66
CA VAL A 293 2.10 -3.92 -3.59
C VAL A 293 2.17 -2.42 -3.32
N HIS A 294 2.10 -2.00 -2.06
CA HIS A 294 2.27 -0.59 -1.72
C HIS A 294 3.66 -0.04 -2.02
N ALA A 295 4.75 -0.72 -1.63
CA ALA A 295 6.10 -0.20 -1.85
C ALA A 295 6.43 -0.02 -3.34
N VAL A 296 6.03 -0.98 -4.18
CA VAL A 296 6.23 -0.89 -5.64
C VAL A 296 5.28 0.14 -6.26
N ALA A 297 4.03 0.27 -5.79
CA ALA A 297 3.09 1.28 -6.28
C ALA A 297 3.55 2.71 -5.95
N ASN A 298 4.12 2.96 -4.77
CA ASN A 298 4.71 4.26 -4.42
C ASN A 298 5.87 4.59 -5.37
N LEU A 299 6.74 3.61 -5.66
CA LEU A 299 7.86 3.79 -6.59
C LEU A 299 7.35 4.09 -8.01
N GLN A 300 6.43 3.27 -8.53
CA GLN A 300 5.78 3.39 -9.83
C GLN A 300 4.91 4.64 -10.01
N ALA A 301 4.67 5.41 -8.95
CA ALA A 301 4.00 6.71 -8.96
C ALA A 301 4.92 7.89 -8.56
N THR A 302 6.24 7.71 -8.57
CA THR A 302 7.20 8.78 -8.23
C THR A 302 7.24 9.86 -9.33
N TYR A 303 6.96 11.10 -8.96
CA TYR A 303 7.11 12.29 -9.81
C TYR A 303 8.58 12.79 -9.84
N ALA A 304 9.24 12.84 -8.68
CA ALA A 304 10.61 13.36 -8.55
C ALA A 304 11.43 12.61 -7.49
N ILE A 305 12.75 12.65 -7.65
CA ILE A 305 13.76 12.10 -6.73
C ILE A 305 14.61 13.22 -6.13
N ASN A 306 15.32 12.88 -5.04
CA ASN A 306 16.32 13.73 -4.37
C ASN A 306 15.77 15.11 -3.92
N ALA A 307 14.46 15.20 -3.68
CA ALA A 307 13.83 16.44 -3.27
C ALA A 307 14.37 16.92 -1.92
N THR A 308 14.80 18.17 -1.87
CA THR A 308 15.42 18.83 -0.70
C THR A 308 14.73 20.16 -0.46
N LEU A 309 14.15 20.33 0.72
CA LEU A 309 13.54 21.58 1.17
C LEU A 309 14.59 22.39 1.94
N ARG A 310 14.93 23.58 1.44
CA ARG A 310 15.75 24.57 2.13
C ARG A 310 14.85 25.67 2.70
N LEU A 311 15.18 26.13 3.90
CA LEU A 311 14.43 27.15 4.62
C LEU A 311 15.38 28.21 5.13
N THR A 312 15.24 29.44 4.64
CA THR A 312 16.12 30.57 4.96
C THR A 312 15.36 31.60 5.80
N TYR A 313 15.89 31.97 6.96
CA TYR A 313 15.18 32.78 7.96
C TYR A 313 16.13 33.68 8.78
N SER A 314 15.56 34.68 9.46
CA SER A 314 16.30 35.58 10.35
C SER A 314 16.95 34.83 11.52
N PRO A 315 18.19 35.17 11.93
CA PRO A 315 18.85 34.58 13.11
C PRO A 315 18.10 34.75 14.43
N LEU A 316 17.14 35.68 14.51
CA LEU A 316 16.25 35.87 15.67
C LEU A 316 15.18 34.77 15.81
N LEU A 317 14.97 33.96 14.76
CA LEU A 317 14.03 32.84 14.76
C LEU A 317 14.79 31.52 14.95
N THR A 318 14.21 30.60 15.73
CA THR A 318 14.69 29.21 15.82
C THR A 318 13.65 28.26 15.26
N LEU A 319 13.89 27.73 14.05
CA LEU A 319 13.10 26.65 13.46
C LEU A 319 13.62 25.29 13.96
N LYS A 320 12.70 24.38 14.28
CA LYS A 320 13.00 23.02 14.75
C LYS A 320 12.14 21.97 14.07
N GLU A 321 12.76 20.90 13.56
CA GLU A 321 12.06 19.71 13.11
C GLU A 321 11.30 19.06 14.27
N ALA A 322 9.97 18.97 14.14
CA ALA A 322 9.09 18.55 15.22
C ALA A 322 8.75 17.05 15.21
N MET A 323 9.42 16.23 14.39
CA MET A 323 9.10 14.80 14.21
C MET A 323 10.07 13.84 14.93
N GLY A 324 11.10 14.35 15.61
CA GLY A 324 12.11 13.56 16.32
C GLY A 324 13.48 13.58 15.63
N GLU A 325 14.40 12.76 16.14
CA GLU A 325 15.72 12.60 15.52
C GLU A 325 15.65 11.70 14.28
N SER A 326 16.37 12.09 13.24
CA SER A 326 16.50 11.40 11.96
C SER A 326 17.97 11.20 11.63
N VAL A 327 18.31 10.08 11.01
CA VAL A 327 19.68 9.78 10.57
C VAL A 327 20.26 10.92 9.71
N ASN A 328 19.45 11.48 8.80
CA ASN A 328 19.92 12.47 7.81
C ASN A 328 19.68 13.94 8.25
N LYS A 329 19.38 14.17 9.53
CA LYS A 329 19.18 15.52 10.07
C LYS A 329 20.43 16.37 9.87
N GLN A 330 20.26 17.54 9.27
CA GLN A 330 21.34 18.49 9.04
C GLN A 330 21.33 19.57 10.12
N GLU A 331 22.52 20.04 10.50
CA GLU A 331 22.66 21.18 11.40
C GLU A 331 22.31 22.48 10.65
N VAL A 332 21.81 23.47 11.38
CA VAL A 332 21.47 24.78 10.82
C VAL A 332 22.75 25.49 10.40
N GLN A 333 22.81 25.90 9.14
CA GLN A 333 23.96 26.59 8.57
C GLN A 333 23.77 28.10 8.73
N ILE A 334 24.84 28.82 9.07
CA ILE A 334 24.86 30.28 9.07
C ILE A 334 25.33 30.72 7.69
N LEU A 335 24.49 31.48 6.99
CA LEU A 335 24.82 32.19 5.78
C LEU A 335 25.24 33.61 6.17
N GLU A 336 26.54 33.88 6.13
CA GLU A 336 27.11 35.20 6.42
C GLU A 336 26.56 36.23 5.41
N GLY A 337 26.05 37.34 5.93
CA GLY A 337 25.51 38.45 5.15
C GLY A 337 26.60 39.43 4.72
N ASP A 338 26.42 40.04 3.54
CA ASP A 338 27.26 41.17 3.14
C ASP A 338 26.83 42.44 3.91
N MET A 339 27.39 42.56 5.12
CA MET A 339 27.20 43.71 6.02
C MET A 339 27.69 45.04 5.42
N ALA A 340 28.56 45.03 4.40
CA ALA A 340 28.98 46.25 3.69
C ALA A 340 27.91 46.72 2.68
N ASN A 341 27.17 45.78 2.09
CA ASN A 341 26.01 46.05 1.24
C ASN A 341 24.65 45.99 1.99
N GLY A 342 24.67 45.93 3.32
CA GLY A 342 23.45 45.95 4.16
C GLY A 342 22.62 44.66 4.13
N ILE A 343 23.21 43.55 3.68
CA ILE A 343 22.57 42.23 3.68
C ILE A 343 22.85 41.57 5.05
N PRO A 344 21.82 41.30 5.88
CA PRO A 344 22.01 40.66 7.18
C PRO A 344 22.25 39.15 7.05
N ASP A 345 22.95 38.59 8.04
CA ASP A 345 23.12 37.14 8.23
C ASP A 345 21.77 36.41 8.23
N GLN A 346 21.77 35.17 7.73
CA GLN A 346 20.59 34.31 7.69
C GLN A 346 20.92 32.89 8.13
N HIS A 347 19.95 32.19 8.70
CA HIS A 347 20.04 30.77 9.01
C HIS A 347 19.40 29.95 7.89
N GLU A 348 20.07 28.90 7.40
CA GLU A 348 19.48 27.87 6.55
C GLU A 348 19.25 26.56 7.31
N LEU A 349 18.03 26.03 7.24
CA LEU A 349 17.70 24.64 7.59
C LEU A 349 17.41 23.85 6.31
N SER A 350 18.16 22.77 6.08
CA SER A 350 18.01 21.89 4.92
C SER A 350 17.44 20.51 5.31
N ILE A 351 16.35 20.10 4.66
CA ILE A 351 15.57 18.89 4.98
C ILE A 351 15.43 18.00 3.75
N LEU A 352 15.98 16.78 3.82
CA LEU A 352 15.92 15.79 2.73
C LEU A 352 14.56 15.07 2.70
N LEU A 353 13.75 15.36 1.68
CA LEU A 353 12.43 14.73 1.47
C LEU A 353 12.54 13.42 0.67
N GLY A 354 13.55 13.29 -0.20
CA GLY A 354 13.76 12.11 -1.05
C GLY A 354 12.78 12.05 -2.22
N ASN A 355 12.04 10.95 -2.36
CA ASN A 355 11.13 10.75 -3.50
C ASN A 355 9.75 11.40 -3.25
N LEU A 356 9.25 12.17 -4.20
CA LEU A 356 7.90 12.75 -4.23
C LEU A 356 7.00 11.98 -5.20
N GLN A 357 5.72 11.81 -4.88
CA GLN A 357 4.77 11.00 -5.66
C GLN A 357 3.70 11.88 -6.33
N TYR A 358 3.27 11.53 -7.54
CA TYR A 358 2.14 12.18 -8.22
C TYR A 358 0.90 12.15 -7.31
N GLY A 359 0.20 13.27 -7.16
CA GLY A 359 -1.05 13.35 -6.39
C GLY A 359 -0.94 13.05 -4.89
N GLN A 360 0.25 13.15 -4.30
CA GLN A 360 0.48 13.07 -2.86
C GLN A 360 1.34 14.24 -2.40
N SER A 361 0.82 15.08 -1.50
CA SER A 361 1.59 16.16 -0.88
C SER A 361 2.66 15.63 0.07
N ARG A 362 3.70 16.43 0.32
CA ARG A 362 4.73 16.15 1.33
C ARG A 362 4.78 17.32 2.30
N ASP A 363 4.14 17.16 3.45
CA ASP A 363 3.83 18.30 4.31
C ASP A 363 4.69 18.24 5.59
N ILE A 364 5.49 19.27 5.82
CA ILE A 364 6.49 19.33 6.90
C ILE A 364 6.10 20.42 7.89
N TYR A 365 5.64 20.00 9.07
CA TYR A 365 5.40 20.91 10.19
C TYR A 365 6.69 21.12 10.99
N LEU A 366 7.05 22.39 11.19
CA LEU A 366 8.19 22.83 11.97
C LEU A 366 7.70 23.67 13.14
N ARG A 367 8.29 23.47 14.31
CA ARG A 367 8.13 24.37 15.45
C ARG A 367 8.94 25.63 15.19
N VAL A 368 8.39 26.78 15.55
CA VAL A 368 9.06 28.08 15.52
C VAL A 368 9.11 28.60 16.95
N ASP A 369 10.32 28.84 17.46
CA ASP A 369 10.50 29.68 18.65
C ASP A 369 10.91 31.09 18.17
N ALA A 370 10.16 32.12 18.55
CA ALA A 370 10.31 33.49 18.10
C ALA A 370 10.19 34.48 19.28
N PRO A 371 10.83 35.67 19.22
CA PRO A 371 10.65 36.73 20.22
C PRO A 371 9.23 37.29 20.22
N ALA A 372 8.80 37.84 21.35
CA ALA A 372 7.48 38.44 21.51
C ALA A 372 7.29 39.69 20.62
N GLU A 373 8.33 40.49 20.50
CA GLU A 373 8.42 41.63 19.59
C GLU A 373 9.16 41.19 18.32
N LEU A 374 8.42 41.02 17.22
CA LEU A 374 8.92 40.53 15.95
C LEU A 374 8.57 41.55 14.85
N THR A 375 9.59 42.18 14.27
CA THR A 375 9.44 43.14 13.17
C THR A 375 9.04 42.44 11.87
N SER A 376 8.48 43.18 10.91
CA SER A 376 8.07 42.62 9.62
C SER A 376 9.24 41.96 8.87
N ASP A 377 10.43 42.56 8.93
CA ASP A 377 11.61 42.12 8.18
C ASP A 377 12.23 40.84 8.77
N HIS A 378 12.10 40.63 10.08
CA HIS A 378 12.59 39.41 10.76
C HIS A 378 11.53 38.30 10.84
N ALA A 379 10.27 38.62 10.54
CA ALA A 379 9.17 37.64 10.54
C ALA A 379 9.08 36.78 9.27
N VAL A 380 9.80 37.10 8.20
CA VAL A 380 9.72 36.38 6.92
C VAL A 380 10.59 35.12 6.94
N ILE A 381 9.97 33.98 6.66
CA ILE A 381 10.65 32.72 6.34
C ILE A 381 10.54 32.53 4.82
N LYS A 382 11.66 32.24 4.16
CA LYS A 382 11.72 31.82 2.75
C LYS A 382 11.91 30.30 2.70
N ALA A 383 11.34 29.66 1.70
CA ALA A 383 11.58 28.26 1.39
C ALA A 383 11.90 28.10 -0.09
N SER A 384 12.78 27.15 -0.41
CA SER A 384 12.95 26.63 -1.76
C SER A 384 12.98 25.10 -1.74
N ILE A 385 12.51 24.48 -2.80
CA ILE A 385 12.61 23.03 -3.01
C ILE A 385 13.43 22.73 -4.26
N GLU A 386 14.56 22.06 -4.06
CA GLU A 386 15.46 21.54 -5.10
C GLU A 386 15.05 20.08 -5.40
N TYR A 387 14.78 19.71 -6.65
CA TYR A 387 14.39 18.33 -7.01
C TYR A 387 14.78 17.92 -8.45
N SER A 388 14.83 16.61 -8.74
CA SER A 388 15.09 16.09 -10.10
C SER A 388 13.96 15.18 -10.59
N ARG A 389 13.59 15.34 -11.86
CA ARG A 389 12.58 14.51 -12.58
C ARG A 389 13.24 13.28 -13.24
N MET A 390 14.10 12.56 -12.53
CA MET A 390 14.98 11.46 -13.00
C MET A 390 16.09 11.89 -13.99
N ALA A 391 15.80 12.84 -14.88
CA ALA A 391 16.79 13.46 -15.76
C ALA A 391 17.79 14.35 -14.98
N SER A 392 18.91 14.68 -15.62
CA SER A 392 19.99 15.52 -15.04
C SER A 392 19.58 16.97 -14.72
N ASN A 393 18.37 17.39 -15.11
CA ASN A 393 17.87 18.73 -14.82
C ASN A 393 17.37 18.80 -13.37
N THR A 394 17.96 19.71 -12.59
CA THR A 394 17.43 20.13 -11.29
C THR A 394 16.40 21.23 -11.50
N TYR A 395 15.26 21.10 -10.82
CA TYR A 395 14.17 22.07 -10.77
C TYR A 395 14.16 22.71 -9.39
N THR A 396 13.92 24.02 -9.33
CA THR A 396 13.83 24.77 -8.08
C THR A 396 12.54 25.57 -8.06
N GLN A 397 11.74 25.41 -7.01
CA GLN A 397 10.55 26.22 -6.77
C GLN A 397 10.61 26.89 -5.39
N SER A 398 10.10 28.11 -5.27
CA SER A 398 10.34 28.97 -4.10
C SER A 398 9.07 29.65 -3.58
N ALA A 399 8.98 29.82 -2.26
CA ALA A 399 7.88 30.50 -1.57
C ALA A 399 8.39 31.33 -0.38
N SER A 400 7.59 32.27 0.11
CA SER A 400 7.86 33.00 1.35
C SER A 400 6.57 33.23 2.14
N GLN A 401 6.68 33.33 3.46
CA GLN A 401 5.58 33.66 4.34
C GLN A 401 6.07 34.45 5.56
N SER A 402 5.31 35.47 5.96
CA SER A 402 5.54 36.17 7.23
C SER A 402 4.79 35.46 8.37
N LEU A 403 5.47 35.25 9.50
CA LEU A 403 4.88 34.75 10.74
C LEU A 403 3.82 35.69 11.34
N LEU A 404 3.78 36.95 10.91
CA LEU A 404 2.72 37.90 11.30
C LEU A 404 1.39 37.64 10.57
N ASN A 405 1.45 36.97 9.42
CA ASN A 405 0.29 36.69 8.57
C ASN A 405 -0.14 35.22 8.74
N PRO A 406 -1.20 34.92 9.52
CA PRO A 406 -1.66 33.55 9.70
C PRO A 406 -2.22 32.99 8.38
N THR A 407 -2.11 31.67 8.23
CA THR A 407 -2.64 30.98 7.05
C THR A 407 -4.17 30.92 7.00
N THR A 408 -4.71 30.80 5.79
CA THR A 408 -6.13 30.57 5.48
C THR A 408 -6.50 29.08 5.36
N LEU A 409 -5.57 28.15 5.56
CA LEU A 409 -5.87 26.71 5.54
C LEU A 409 -6.86 26.30 6.65
N PRO A 410 -7.69 25.26 6.45
CA PRO A 410 -8.59 24.75 7.47
C PRO A 410 -7.85 24.34 8.74
N GLU A 411 -8.38 24.67 9.92
CA GLU A 411 -7.72 24.32 11.18
C GLU A 411 -7.53 22.79 11.31
N SER A 412 -8.45 21.97 10.79
CA SER A 412 -8.31 20.51 10.79
C SER A 412 -7.05 20.02 10.06
N GLU A 413 -6.64 20.66 8.98
CA GLU A 413 -5.43 20.30 8.23
C GLU A 413 -4.17 20.60 9.05
N LEU A 414 -4.06 21.83 9.56
CA LEU A 414 -2.96 22.26 10.43
C LEU A 414 -2.84 21.34 11.67
N VAL A 415 -3.99 20.99 12.24
CA VAL A 415 -4.14 20.16 13.44
C VAL A 415 -3.81 18.69 13.17
N TYR A 416 -4.05 18.18 11.96
CA TYR A 416 -3.58 16.87 11.53
C TYR A 416 -2.05 16.83 11.49
N HIS A 417 -1.39 17.77 10.80
CA HIS A 417 0.08 17.75 10.71
C HIS A 417 0.76 18.01 12.07
N LEU A 418 0.19 18.87 12.93
CA LEU A 418 0.63 19.07 14.33
C LEU A 418 0.42 17.84 15.22
N SER A 419 -0.66 17.08 15.00
CA SER A 419 -0.93 15.85 15.75
C SER A 419 0.00 14.73 15.32
N ARG A 420 0.23 14.59 14.01
CA ARG A 420 1.20 13.66 13.43
C ARG A 420 2.63 13.96 13.90
N SER A 421 3.06 15.22 13.94
CA SER A 421 4.41 15.55 14.44
C SER A 421 4.60 15.16 15.90
N LYS A 422 3.61 15.44 16.77
CA LYS A 422 3.59 14.97 18.16
C LYS A 422 3.65 13.44 18.28
N ILE A 423 2.95 12.69 17.42
CA ILE A 423 3.04 11.21 17.36
C ILE A 423 4.46 10.78 16.96
N CYS A 424 5.01 11.31 15.87
CA CYS A 424 6.35 10.97 15.40
C CYS A 424 7.41 11.25 16.48
N SER A 425 7.34 12.44 17.11
CA SER A 425 8.25 12.84 18.20
C SER A 425 8.18 11.90 19.41
N PHE A 426 6.98 11.51 19.85
CA PHE A 426 6.86 10.53 20.92
C PHE A 426 7.45 9.17 20.51
N LEU A 427 7.11 8.67 19.32
CA LEU A 427 7.59 7.37 18.82
C LEU A 427 9.10 7.34 18.54
N SER A 428 9.73 8.47 18.20
CA SER A 428 11.20 8.54 18.11
C SER A 428 11.87 8.33 19.47
N THR A 429 11.21 8.66 20.59
CA THR A 429 11.74 8.32 21.94
C THR A 429 11.62 6.83 22.29
N ILE A 430 10.80 6.07 21.55
CA ILE A 430 10.71 4.61 21.64
C ILE A 430 11.78 3.93 20.77
N VAL A 431 12.26 4.63 19.74
CA VAL A 431 13.27 4.15 18.78
C VAL A 431 14.43 5.17 18.67
N PRO A 432 15.11 5.52 19.77
CA PRO A 432 16.19 6.52 19.76
C PRO A 432 17.34 6.11 18.85
N MET A 433 18.05 7.10 18.29
CA MET A 433 19.31 6.88 17.57
C MET A 433 20.47 6.75 18.58
N ALA A 434 21.35 5.77 18.36
CA ALA A 434 22.58 5.62 19.15
C ALA A 434 23.79 6.29 18.45
N ALA A 435 24.93 6.36 19.15
CA ALA A 435 26.13 7.05 18.69
C ALA A 435 26.76 6.49 17.39
N ASP A 436 26.37 5.29 16.98
CA ASP A 436 26.74 4.64 15.71
C ASP A 436 25.72 4.90 14.57
N GLY A 437 24.80 5.85 14.76
CA GLY A 437 23.73 6.18 13.80
C GLY A 437 22.63 5.11 13.68
N GLU A 438 22.74 4.00 14.39
CA GLU A 438 21.73 2.94 14.39
C GLU A 438 20.59 3.31 15.34
N HIS A 439 19.37 3.37 14.81
CA HIS A 439 18.15 3.43 15.60
C HIS A 439 18.03 2.16 16.45
N LYS A 440 17.83 2.28 17.76
CA LYS A 440 17.75 1.14 18.69
C LYS A 440 16.48 1.26 19.52
N ALA A 441 15.47 0.48 19.13
CA ALA A 441 14.22 0.38 19.86
C ALA A 441 14.47 -0.02 21.32
N LEU A 442 13.77 0.60 22.27
CA LEU A 442 13.93 0.33 23.69
C LEU A 442 13.71 -1.18 23.97
N PRO A 443 14.51 -1.83 24.84
CA PRO A 443 14.37 -3.27 25.13
C PRO A 443 13.10 -3.60 25.93
N ARG A 444 12.46 -2.59 26.53
CA ARG A 444 11.15 -2.64 27.19
C ARG A 444 10.52 -1.25 27.16
N ILE A 445 9.20 -1.18 27.05
CA ILE A 445 8.46 0.05 27.38
C ILE A 445 8.37 0.15 28.90
N SER A 446 8.58 1.34 29.45
CA SER A 446 8.49 1.60 30.89
C SER A 446 7.11 2.17 31.29
N PRO A 447 6.72 2.14 32.57
CA PRO A 447 5.47 2.73 33.04
C PRO A 447 5.35 4.22 32.69
N GLU A 448 6.47 4.95 32.72
CA GLU A 448 6.55 6.36 32.38
C GLU A 448 6.24 6.58 30.91
N LYS A 449 6.80 5.76 30.00
CA LYS A 449 6.47 5.82 28.56
C LYS A 449 5.03 5.44 28.24
N ILE A 450 4.41 4.55 29.04
CA ILE A 450 2.96 4.27 28.94
C ILE A 450 2.14 5.48 29.42
N GLN A 451 2.61 6.23 30.43
CA GLN A 451 1.94 7.43 30.91
C GLN A 451 2.13 8.63 29.97
N GLU A 452 3.29 8.78 29.34
CA GLU A 452 3.52 9.73 28.25
C GLU A 452 2.58 9.46 27.06
N LEU A 453 2.43 8.19 26.65
CA LEU A 453 1.49 7.80 25.60
C LEU A 453 0.04 8.18 25.97
N LYS A 454 -0.38 7.93 27.22
CA LYS A 454 -1.71 8.33 27.70
C LYS A 454 -1.90 9.85 27.72
N ALA A 455 -0.89 10.61 28.12
CA ALA A 455 -0.93 12.07 28.10
C ALA A 455 -1.02 12.61 26.65
N LEU A 456 -0.19 12.08 25.74
CA LEU A 456 -0.28 12.37 24.31
C LEU A 456 -1.69 12.07 23.78
N ILE A 457 -2.21 10.87 24.00
CA ILE A 457 -3.55 10.46 23.55
C ILE A 457 -4.65 11.34 24.14
N LYS A 458 -4.53 11.78 25.40
CA LYS A 458 -5.50 12.68 26.04
C LYS A 458 -5.48 14.06 25.39
N ASP A 459 -4.30 14.63 25.17
CA ASP A 459 -4.08 16.04 24.85
C ASP A 459 -3.72 16.27 23.35
N ILE A 460 -3.90 15.27 22.48
CA ILE A 460 -3.60 15.36 21.04
C ILE A 460 -4.64 16.24 20.30
N PRO A 461 -4.20 17.30 19.58
CA PRO A 461 -5.11 18.25 18.95
C PRO A 461 -6.14 17.66 17.98
N ALA A 462 -5.84 16.54 17.31
CA ALA A 462 -6.72 15.85 16.36
C ALA A 462 -8.07 15.41 16.96
N LYS A 463 -8.18 15.22 18.28
CA LYS A 463 -9.46 14.91 18.95
C LYS A 463 -10.52 16.00 18.79
N ARG A 464 -10.14 17.22 18.40
CA ARG A 464 -11.06 18.33 18.10
C ARG A 464 -11.79 18.17 16.76
N PHE A 465 -11.32 17.30 15.86
CA PHE A 465 -11.87 17.11 14.51
C PHE A 465 -12.22 15.63 14.21
N PRO A 466 -13.12 14.99 15.00
CA PRO A 466 -13.41 13.55 14.87
C PRO A 466 -14.17 13.17 13.59
N SER A 467 -14.71 14.15 12.86
CA SER A 467 -15.36 13.99 11.55
C SER A 467 -14.40 14.09 10.36
N ASP A 468 -13.21 14.66 10.56
CA ASP A 468 -12.19 14.80 9.53
C ASP A 468 -11.43 13.46 9.35
N PRO A 469 -11.32 12.91 8.12
CA PRO A 469 -10.72 11.59 7.91
C PRO A 469 -9.26 11.49 8.37
N ASN A 470 -8.47 12.53 8.13
CA ASN A 470 -7.04 12.57 8.45
C ASN A 470 -6.82 12.62 9.97
N ASN A 471 -7.55 13.49 10.67
CA ASN A 471 -7.48 13.58 12.14
C ASN A 471 -8.01 12.31 12.80
N LYS A 472 -9.16 11.79 12.33
CA LYS A 472 -9.74 10.54 12.82
C LYS A 472 -8.79 9.35 12.67
N SER A 473 -8.08 9.24 11.55
CA SER A 473 -7.17 8.12 11.29
C SER A 473 -6.04 8.02 12.33
N LEU A 474 -5.45 9.15 12.73
CA LEU A 474 -4.43 9.20 13.79
C LEU A 474 -4.96 8.73 15.15
N ILE A 475 -6.19 9.11 15.51
CA ILE A 475 -6.82 8.65 16.76
C ILE A 475 -7.12 7.15 16.69
N GLU A 476 -7.56 6.66 15.53
CA GLU A 476 -7.84 5.25 15.31
C GLU A 476 -6.58 4.37 15.36
N ASP A 477 -5.42 4.84 14.88
CA ASP A 477 -4.14 4.12 15.03
C ASP A 477 -3.67 4.07 16.50
N LEU A 478 -3.87 5.18 17.23
CA LEU A 478 -3.47 5.33 18.63
C LEU A 478 -4.32 4.48 19.58
N GLU A 479 -5.65 4.64 19.57
CA GLU A 479 -6.56 4.06 20.57
C GLU A 479 -7.85 3.43 19.98
N GLY A 480 -7.94 3.30 18.66
CA GLY A 480 -9.12 2.70 18.01
C GLY A 480 -9.39 1.25 18.43
N ALA A 481 -10.67 0.84 18.44
CA ALA A 481 -11.05 -0.53 18.71
C ALA A 481 -10.45 -1.51 17.68
N GLN A 482 -10.11 -2.73 18.12
CA GLN A 482 -9.49 -3.75 17.25
C GLN A 482 -10.35 -4.01 16.00
N PRO A 483 -9.75 -4.17 14.81
CA PRO A 483 -8.32 -4.36 14.53
C PRO A 483 -7.44 -3.08 14.51
N LYS A 484 -8.00 -1.90 14.86
CA LYS A 484 -7.25 -0.63 14.96
C LYS A 484 -6.50 -0.53 16.31
N GLY A 485 -6.05 0.66 16.72
CA GLY A 485 -5.40 0.91 18.01
C GLY A 485 -4.03 0.25 18.18
N GLN A 486 -3.35 -0.03 17.07
CA GLN A 486 -2.15 -0.87 17.05
C GLN A 486 -0.95 -0.25 17.75
N VAL A 487 -0.86 1.09 17.83
CA VAL A 487 0.21 1.78 18.57
C VAL A 487 0.07 1.54 20.07
N SER A 488 -1.12 1.73 20.66
CA SER A 488 -1.34 1.40 22.08
C SER A 488 -1.22 -0.10 22.34
N LEU A 489 -1.72 -0.94 21.43
CA LEU A 489 -1.63 -2.41 21.57
C LEU A 489 -0.17 -2.89 21.57
N ALA A 490 0.68 -2.28 20.74
CA ALA A 490 2.11 -2.55 20.68
C ALA A 490 2.85 -2.09 21.94
N LEU A 491 2.52 -0.92 22.48
CA LEU A 491 3.30 -0.28 23.56
C LEU A 491 2.84 -0.65 24.99
N THR A 492 1.56 -0.98 25.19
CA THR A 492 1.01 -1.30 26.52
C THR A 492 1.11 -2.77 26.92
N ASN A 493 1.19 -3.69 25.95
CA ASN A 493 1.33 -5.13 26.21
C ASN A 493 2.80 -5.57 25.97
N ARG A 494 3.47 -6.01 27.04
CA ARG A 494 4.88 -6.42 27.03
C ARG A 494 5.21 -7.51 26.01
N GLU A 495 4.36 -8.52 25.87
CA GLU A 495 4.61 -9.63 24.94
C GLU A 495 4.32 -9.24 23.49
N TYR A 496 3.36 -8.35 23.24
CA TYR A 496 3.16 -7.75 21.92
C TYR A 496 4.31 -6.83 21.54
N TYR A 497 4.79 -5.99 22.46
CA TYR A 497 5.97 -5.16 22.22
C TYR A 497 7.18 -6.02 21.82
N LYS A 498 7.48 -7.04 22.63
CA LYS A 498 8.60 -7.96 22.42
C LYS A 498 8.47 -8.80 21.14
N LYS A 499 7.26 -9.25 20.78
CA LYS A 499 7.02 -10.10 19.59
C LYS A 499 7.01 -9.30 18.29
N TRP A 500 6.39 -8.12 18.27
CA TRP A 500 6.15 -7.39 17.02
C TRP A 500 6.18 -5.86 17.15
N GLY A 501 5.83 -5.28 18.29
CA GLY A 501 5.83 -3.82 18.49
C GLY A 501 7.21 -3.18 18.26
N VAL A 502 8.27 -3.86 18.71
CA VAL A 502 9.68 -3.48 18.51
C VAL A 502 10.09 -3.37 17.02
N HIS A 503 9.38 -4.06 16.12
CA HIS A 503 9.60 -4.04 14.67
C HIS A 503 8.60 -3.15 13.93
N TYR A 504 7.35 -3.10 14.43
CA TYR A 504 6.24 -2.30 13.88
C TYR A 504 6.43 -0.80 14.11
N ILE A 505 6.75 -0.37 15.34
CA ILE A 505 6.87 1.07 15.66
C ILE A 505 7.91 1.80 14.77
N PRO A 506 9.12 1.24 14.50
CA PRO A 506 10.05 1.81 13.52
C PRO A 506 9.47 1.98 12.11
N SER A 507 8.60 1.06 11.66
CA SER A 507 8.00 1.08 10.32
C SER A 507 6.80 2.03 10.23
N TYR A 508 5.96 2.06 11.26
CA TYR A 508 4.85 3.02 11.41
C TYR A 508 5.36 4.47 11.47
N LEU A 509 6.46 4.70 12.22
CA LEU A 509 7.15 5.99 12.26
C LEU A 509 7.65 6.40 10.86
N ASN A 510 8.29 5.51 10.12
CA ASN A 510 8.75 5.78 8.74
C ASN A 510 7.59 6.18 7.81
N SER A 511 6.42 5.52 7.89
CA SER A 511 5.26 5.91 7.07
C SER A 511 4.76 7.34 7.34
N HIS A 512 4.80 7.81 8.59
CA HIS A 512 4.32 9.15 8.94
C HIS A 512 5.35 10.27 8.76
N THR A 513 6.65 9.99 8.90
CA THR A 513 7.70 10.96 8.54
C THR A 513 7.76 11.15 7.03
N ARG A 514 7.80 10.05 6.26
CA ARG A 514 7.89 10.07 4.79
C ARG A 514 6.55 10.18 4.05
N GLN A 515 5.42 10.11 4.75
CA GLN A 515 4.07 10.30 4.19
C GLN A 515 3.77 9.36 3.01
N ILE A 516 4.00 8.06 3.25
CA ILE A 516 3.79 6.98 2.29
C ILE A 516 2.95 5.86 2.92
N CYS A 517 2.01 5.32 2.14
CA CYS A 517 1.24 4.15 2.54
C CYS A 517 2.11 2.91 2.37
N ASN A 518 2.42 2.21 3.46
CA ASN A 518 3.21 0.97 3.50
C ASN A 518 2.40 -0.25 3.98
N THR A 519 1.14 -0.06 4.37
CA THR A 519 0.30 -1.04 5.08
C THR A 519 -1.18 -0.82 4.73
N PHE A 520 -1.93 -1.91 4.59
CA PHE A 520 -3.40 -1.87 4.47
C PHE A 520 -4.12 -1.98 5.83
N LYS A 521 -3.39 -2.09 6.95
CA LYS A 521 -3.94 -2.37 8.27
C LYS A 521 -4.21 -1.10 9.10
N ASP A 522 -3.38 -0.07 8.91
CA ASP A 522 -3.29 1.08 9.79
C ASP A 522 -3.96 2.31 9.12
N PRO A 523 -5.11 2.80 9.65
CA PRO A 523 -5.83 3.96 9.13
C PRO A 523 -5.00 5.18 8.74
N GLY A 524 -3.98 5.57 9.52
CA GLY A 524 -3.17 6.75 9.25
C GLY A 524 -2.35 6.65 7.97
N PRO A 525 -1.47 5.63 7.84
CA PRO A 525 -0.75 5.36 6.59
C PRO A 525 -1.67 5.18 5.37
N LEU A 526 -2.87 4.62 5.56
CA LEU A 526 -3.89 4.48 4.52
C LEU A 526 -4.42 5.81 3.94
N GLN A 527 -4.18 6.95 4.58
CA GLN A 527 -4.52 8.27 4.00
C GLN A 527 -3.53 8.72 2.92
N TYR A 528 -2.35 8.09 2.81
CA TYR A 528 -1.35 8.48 1.81
C TYR A 528 -1.63 7.80 0.45
N GLY A 529 -1.64 8.61 -0.61
CA GLY A 529 -1.93 8.19 -1.98
C GLY A 529 -3.42 8.08 -2.33
N VAL A 530 -4.34 8.42 -1.42
CA VAL A 530 -5.80 8.35 -1.69
C VAL A 530 -6.27 9.28 -2.81
N ASP A 531 -5.59 10.41 -2.99
CA ASP A 531 -5.84 11.36 -4.06
C ASP A 531 -5.02 11.09 -5.33
N SER A 532 -4.09 10.12 -5.31
CA SER A 532 -3.20 9.81 -6.42
C SER A 532 -3.79 8.73 -7.34
N PRO A 533 -4.29 9.10 -8.54
CA PRO A 533 -4.96 8.13 -9.41
C PRO A 533 -3.96 7.14 -10.02
N LEU A 534 -2.72 7.59 -10.22
CA LEU A 534 -1.61 6.75 -10.69
C LEU A 534 -1.21 5.71 -9.64
N PHE A 535 -1.00 6.12 -8.38
CA PHE A 535 -0.71 5.18 -7.29
C PHE A 535 -1.82 4.14 -7.13
N ILE A 536 -3.09 4.55 -7.18
CA ILE A 536 -4.24 3.64 -7.11
C ILE A 536 -4.24 2.66 -8.28
N ALA A 537 -3.96 3.13 -9.51
CA ALA A 537 -3.87 2.25 -10.68
C ALA A 537 -2.71 1.24 -10.57
N CYS A 538 -1.51 1.70 -10.20
CA CYS A 538 -0.34 0.83 -10.00
C CYS A 538 -0.61 -0.20 -8.89
N ARG A 539 -1.14 0.24 -7.73
CA ARG A 539 -1.52 -0.64 -6.62
C ARG A 539 -2.51 -1.72 -7.06
N ASN A 540 -3.61 -1.35 -7.72
CA ASN A 540 -4.60 -2.32 -8.18
C ASN A 540 -4.02 -3.31 -9.22
N LYS A 541 -3.11 -2.87 -10.10
CA LYS A 541 -2.36 -3.72 -11.04
C LYS A 541 -1.45 -4.72 -10.30
N LEU A 542 -0.80 -4.28 -9.23
CA LEU A 542 0.05 -5.08 -8.36
C LEU A 542 -0.75 -6.09 -7.51
N ASP A 543 -1.87 -5.69 -6.91
CA ASP A 543 -2.80 -6.58 -6.20
C ASP A 543 -3.29 -7.70 -7.13
N TYR A 544 -3.74 -7.36 -8.34
CA TYR A 544 -4.19 -8.34 -9.33
C TYR A 544 -3.06 -9.30 -9.76
N ALA A 545 -1.83 -8.80 -9.92
CA ALA A 545 -0.68 -9.64 -10.26
C ALA A 545 -0.33 -10.62 -9.12
N PHE A 546 -0.34 -10.16 -7.86
CA PHE A 546 -0.10 -10.99 -6.68
C PHE A 546 -1.13 -12.13 -6.55
N ASP A 547 -2.42 -11.82 -6.74
CA ASP A 547 -3.50 -12.82 -6.72
C ASP A 547 -3.44 -13.81 -7.90
N SER A 548 -2.86 -13.39 -9.03
CA SER A 548 -2.80 -14.18 -10.27
C SER A 548 -1.60 -15.11 -10.36
N ILE A 549 -0.49 -14.83 -9.68
CA ILE A 549 0.69 -15.71 -9.74
C ILE A 549 0.47 -17.00 -8.93
N PRO A 550 1.01 -18.15 -9.40
CA PRO A 550 0.87 -19.41 -8.67
C PRO A 550 1.43 -19.33 -7.24
N PRO A 551 0.77 -19.98 -6.26
CA PRO A 551 1.21 -19.97 -4.87
C PRO A 551 2.62 -20.56 -4.72
N PRO A 552 3.41 -20.07 -3.74
CA PRO A 552 4.74 -20.59 -3.49
C PRO A 552 4.68 -22.08 -3.16
N LYS A 553 5.61 -22.87 -3.71
CA LYS A 553 5.74 -24.28 -3.37
C LYS A 553 6.42 -24.40 -2.00
N PRO A 554 5.80 -25.04 -1.01
CA PRO A 554 6.41 -25.26 0.30
C PRO A 554 7.75 -25.99 0.19
N SER A 555 8.84 -25.38 0.66
CA SER A 555 10.16 -26.01 0.79
C SER A 555 10.22 -26.94 2.01
N ASN A 556 9.58 -26.58 3.12
CA ASN A 556 9.66 -27.25 4.42
C ASN A 556 8.49 -28.25 4.64
N GLN A 557 8.15 -29.06 3.62
CA GLN A 557 7.00 -29.99 3.70
C GLN A 557 7.10 -31.04 4.82
N HIS A 558 8.31 -31.30 5.32
CA HIS A 558 8.57 -32.21 6.43
C HIS A 558 8.16 -31.63 7.81
N THR A 559 8.19 -30.31 7.98
CA THR A 559 7.78 -29.62 9.23
C THR A 559 6.32 -29.14 9.18
N ALA A 560 5.63 -29.31 8.05
CA ALA A 560 4.28 -28.81 7.84
C ALA A 560 3.24 -29.56 8.67
N THR A 561 2.59 -28.85 9.61
CA THR A 561 1.42 -29.33 10.36
C THR A 561 0.13 -29.28 9.52
N HIS A 562 0.21 -28.83 8.27
CA HIS A 562 -0.88 -28.77 7.31
C HIS A 562 -0.45 -29.32 5.93
N ARG A 563 -1.02 -30.46 5.51
CA ARG A 563 -0.82 -31.02 4.15
C ARG A 563 -2.05 -30.75 3.28
N GLY A 564 -1.93 -29.80 2.35
CA GLY A 564 -2.99 -29.44 1.39
C GLY A 564 -2.51 -28.41 0.37
N ARG A 565 -3.21 -28.27 -0.77
CA ARG A 565 -2.94 -27.20 -1.74
C ARG A 565 -3.45 -25.87 -1.19
N VAL A 566 -2.55 -24.93 -0.95
CA VAL A 566 -2.90 -23.54 -0.62
C VAL A 566 -3.14 -22.77 -1.94
N HIS A 567 -4.05 -21.80 -1.94
CA HIS A 567 -4.33 -20.89 -3.05
C HIS A 567 -3.95 -19.45 -2.64
N MET A 568 -3.39 -18.63 -3.52
CA MET A 568 -2.99 -17.25 -3.12
C MET A 568 -4.15 -16.41 -2.62
N SER A 569 -5.31 -16.54 -3.24
CA SER A 569 -6.54 -15.89 -2.79
C SER A 569 -7.12 -16.43 -1.46
N SER A 570 -6.44 -17.32 -0.73
CA SER A 570 -6.71 -17.58 0.70
C SER A 570 -5.85 -16.73 1.65
N TYR A 571 -4.68 -16.24 1.21
CA TYR A 571 -3.90 -15.23 1.94
C TYR A 571 -4.47 -13.82 1.73
N ASN A 572 -5.08 -13.56 0.56
CA ASN A 572 -5.76 -12.30 0.23
C ASN A 572 -7.30 -12.47 0.17
N SER A 573 -7.90 -13.17 1.15
CA SER A 573 -9.34 -13.52 1.11
C SER A 573 -10.21 -12.68 2.02
N SER A 574 -11.04 -11.84 1.40
CA SER A 574 -12.29 -11.28 1.96
C SER A 574 -13.53 -12.13 1.61
N SER A 575 -13.37 -13.17 0.79
CA SER A 575 -14.33 -13.39 -0.32
C SER A 575 -15.27 -14.59 -0.18
N GLY A 576 -15.49 -15.09 1.04
CA GLY A 576 -16.39 -16.20 1.35
C GLY A 576 -17.43 -15.84 2.40
N VAL A 577 -18.73 -15.92 2.06
CA VAL A 577 -19.86 -15.56 2.94
C VAL A 577 -20.72 -16.78 3.30
N CYS A 578 -20.27 -17.59 4.28
CA CYS A 578 -20.88 -18.90 4.57
C CYS A 578 -20.90 -19.30 6.06
N PHE A 579 -21.86 -20.16 6.45
CA PHE A 579 -22.02 -20.74 7.79
C PHE A 579 -21.64 -22.23 7.83
N ILE A 580 -21.31 -22.80 9.00
CA ILE A 580 -21.09 -24.26 9.12
C ILE A 580 -22.39 -25.07 9.06
N SER A 581 -22.27 -26.39 8.87
CA SER A 581 -23.43 -27.27 8.63
C SER A 581 -24.44 -27.37 9.78
N SER A 582 -24.01 -27.13 11.01
CA SER A 582 -24.82 -27.21 12.23
C SER A 582 -25.50 -25.89 12.61
N THR A 583 -25.12 -24.76 12.00
CA THR A 583 -25.60 -23.42 12.39
C THR A 583 -27.12 -23.38 12.54
N PRO A 584 -27.66 -23.06 13.74
CA PRO A 584 -29.10 -23.06 13.99
C PRO A 584 -29.76 -21.84 13.35
N VAL A 585 -30.75 -22.08 12.48
CA VAL A 585 -31.54 -21.05 11.79
C VAL A 585 -32.97 -21.05 12.32
N ARG A 586 -33.52 -19.87 12.64
CA ARG A 586 -34.90 -19.74 13.12
C ARG A 586 -35.90 -19.67 11.96
N LEU A 587 -36.88 -20.56 12.00
CA LEU A 587 -37.99 -20.61 11.03
C LEU A 587 -39.05 -19.57 11.37
N ALA A 588 -39.87 -19.22 10.37
CA ALA A 588 -41.02 -18.33 10.57
C ALA A 588 -42.05 -18.89 11.56
N SER A 589 -42.06 -20.21 11.79
CA SER A 589 -42.88 -20.88 12.81
C SER A 589 -42.23 -20.92 14.20
N GLY A 590 -41.26 -20.03 14.49
CA GLY A 590 -40.53 -19.95 15.77
C GLY A 590 -39.51 -21.06 16.04
N ARG A 591 -39.73 -22.27 15.50
CA ARG A 591 -38.85 -23.45 15.57
C ARG A 591 -37.46 -23.16 14.97
N THR A 592 -36.44 -23.81 15.51
CA THR A 592 -35.05 -23.73 15.03
C THR A 592 -34.63 -25.02 14.33
N VAL A 593 -33.88 -24.93 13.23
CA VAL A 593 -33.32 -26.07 12.48
C VAL A 593 -31.88 -25.79 12.04
N PRO A 594 -30.98 -26.79 11.94
CA PRO A 594 -29.62 -26.55 11.44
C PRO A 594 -29.65 -26.20 9.94
N ILE A 595 -28.79 -25.30 9.49
CA ILE A 595 -28.80 -24.73 8.13
C ILE A 595 -28.72 -25.81 7.03
N LYS A 596 -28.02 -26.93 7.28
CA LYS A 596 -27.98 -28.11 6.39
C LYS A 596 -29.34 -28.75 6.09
N ALA A 597 -30.38 -28.45 6.87
CA ALA A 597 -31.75 -28.93 6.70
C ALA A 597 -32.63 -28.01 5.85
N LEU A 598 -32.24 -26.74 5.61
CA LEU A 598 -33.04 -25.80 4.80
C LEU A 598 -33.21 -26.29 3.36
N ARG A 599 -34.42 -26.16 2.80
CA ARG A 599 -34.80 -26.55 1.43
C ARG A 599 -35.64 -25.45 0.80
N ARG A 600 -35.78 -25.47 -0.53
CA ARG A 600 -36.65 -24.52 -1.24
C ARG A 600 -38.08 -24.57 -0.69
N GLY A 601 -38.67 -23.39 -0.45
CA GLY A 601 -40.03 -23.22 0.07
C GLY A 601 -40.12 -23.09 1.60
N VAL A 602 -39.09 -23.50 2.36
CA VAL A 602 -39.06 -23.33 3.83
C VAL A 602 -39.07 -21.83 4.18
N ALA A 603 -39.97 -21.42 5.06
CA ALA A 603 -40.05 -20.04 5.54
C ALA A 603 -39.13 -19.81 6.76
N VAL A 604 -38.21 -18.87 6.62
CA VAL A 604 -37.27 -18.43 7.68
C VAL A 604 -37.68 -17.05 8.21
N GLN A 605 -37.24 -16.73 9.43
CA GLN A 605 -37.40 -15.41 10.01
C GLN A 605 -36.34 -14.44 9.45
N THR A 606 -36.77 -13.25 9.02
CA THR A 606 -35.91 -12.10 8.69
C THR A 606 -36.42 -10.87 9.46
N PRO A 607 -35.63 -9.77 9.57
CA PRO A 607 -36.10 -8.52 10.15
C PRO A 607 -37.39 -7.99 9.47
N SER A 608 -37.44 -7.92 8.13
CA SER A 608 -38.63 -7.53 7.35
C SER A 608 -39.69 -8.66 7.21
N GLY A 609 -39.83 -9.52 8.21
CA GLY A 609 -40.84 -10.59 8.31
C GLY A 609 -40.53 -11.89 7.54
N PRO A 610 -41.43 -12.89 7.58
CA PRO A 610 -41.18 -14.21 6.99
C PRO A 610 -40.82 -14.23 5.51
N ARG A 611 -39.72 -14.93 5.16
CA ARG A 611 -39.27 -15.11 3.76
C ARG A 611 -39.02 -16.58 3.44
N ARG A 612 -39.42 -17.03 2.24
CA ARG A 612 -39.16 -18.41 1.79
C ARG A 612 -37.75 -18.52 1.20
N VAL A 613 -37.06 -19.62 1.51
CA VAL A 613 -35.80 -20.02 0.88
C VAL A 613 -36.06 -20.38 -0.59
N VAL A 614 -35.29 -19.79 -1.50
CA VAL A 614 -35.28 -20.13 -2.94
C VAL A 614 -34.22 -21.20 -3.23
N ALA A 615 -33.01 -21.02 -2.69
CA ALA A 615 -31.93 -21.98 -2.83
C ALA A 615 -30.98 -21.99 -1.62
N VAL A 616 -30.25 -23.09 -1.47
CA VAL A 616 -29.15 -23.24 -0.51
C VAL A 616 -27.91 -23.70 -1.28
N LEU A 617 -26.85 -22.90 -1.24
CA LEU A 617 -25.54 -23.28 -1.74
C LEU A 617 -24.81 -24.06 -0.64
N LYS A 618 -24.36 -25.28 -0.97
CA LYS A 618 -23.49 -26.11 -0.12
C LYS A 618 -22.11 -26.17 -0.79
N THR A 619 -21.07 -25.78 -0.08
CA THR A 619 -19.67 -25.87 -0.56
C THR A 619 -18.87 -26.77 0.38
N PRO A 620 -18.34 -27.91 -0.07
CA PRO A 620 -17.38 -28.71 0.70
C PRO A 620 -16.06 -27.95 0.87
N VAL A 621 -15.49 -27.98 2.08
CA VAL A 621 -14.23 -27.30 2.43
C VAL A 621 -13.39 -28.11 3.41
N GLN A 622 -12.08 -27.86 3.45
CA GLN A 622 -11.11 -28.60 4.26
C GLN A 622 -10.13 -27.62 4.93
N ARG A 623 -10.07 -27.64 6.27
CA ARG A 623 -9.31 -26.71 7.13
C ARG A 623 -9.53 -25.22 6.80
N GLU A 624 -10.77 -24.91 6.43
CA GLU A 624 -11.27 -23.55 6.19
C GLU A 624 -11.08 -22.69 7.44
N SER A 625 -10.74 -21.41 7.25
CA SER A 625 -10.67 -20.46 8.36
C SER A 625 -12.07 -20.00 8.73
N MET A 626 -12.46 -20.17 10.00
CA MET A 626 -13.76 -19.76 10.52
C MET A 626 -13.59 -18.98 11.82
N CYS A 627 -14.54 -18.10 12.12
CA CYS A 627 -14.67 -17.38 13.36
C CYS A 627 -15.77 -18.01 14.22
N ARG A 628 -15.56 -18.08 15.54
CA ARG A 628 -16.64 -18.29 16.52
C ARG A 628 -17.09 -16.93 17.07
N VAL A 629 -18.40 -16.68 17.07
CA VAL A 629 -19.06 -15.52 17.69
C VAL A 629 -20.17 -16.06 18.58
N GLY A 630 -19.85 -16.33 19.85
CA GLY A 630 -20.71 -17.11 20.75
C GLY A 630 -20.98 -18.53 20.20
N GLU A 631 -22.25 -18.89 20.07
CA GLU A 631 -22.66 -20.19 19.49
C GLU A 631 -22.60 -20.23 17.95
N LEU A 632 -22.36 -19.10 17.29
CA LEU A 632 -22.26 -19.04 15.83
C LEU A 632 -20.85 -19.37 15.35
N VAL A 633 -20.73 -20.25 14.34
CA VAL A 633 -19.47 -20.47 13.61
C VAL A 633 -19.69 -20.21 12.12
N VAL A 634 -18.84 -19.34 11.57
CA VAL A 634 -19.08 -18.61 10.32
C VAL A 634 -17.75 -18.18 9.68
N THR A 635 -17.70 -17.94 8.37
CA THR A 635 -16.48 -17.41 7.72
C THR A 635 -16.14 -16.00 8.24
N PRO A 636 -14.85 -15.61 8.34
CA PRO A 636 -14.43 -14.37 9.00
C PRO A 636 -15.07 -13.09 8.41
N TRP A 637 -15.39 -13.11 7.11
CA TRP A 637 -15.89 -11.97 6.34
C TRP A 637 -17.37 -12.11 5.95
N HIS A 638 -18.16 -12.86 6.71
CA HIS A 638 -19.61 -12.91 6.54
C HIS A 638 -20.29 -11.78 7.33
N PRO A 639 -20.94 -10.78 6.70
CA PRO A 639 -21.60 -9.71 7.44
C PRO A 639 -22.66 -10.21 8.43
N LEU A 640 -22.48 -9.90 9.71
CA LEU A 640 -23.43 -10.16 10.79
C LEU A 640 -23.91 -8.84 11.42
N SER A 641 -25.13 -8.85 11.96
CA SER A 641 -25.59 -7.88 12.94
C SER A 641 -25.90 -8.61 14.25
N LEU A 642 -25.36 -8.07 15.36
CA LEU A 642 -25.55 -8.59 16.72
C LEU A 642 -26.58 -7.78 17.53
N ASP A 643 -27.01 -6.61 17.03
CA ASP A 643 -27.79 -5.60 17.73
C ASP A 643 -29.24 -5.45 17.23
N GLY A 644 -29.73 -6.48 16.54
CA GLY A 644 -31.09 -6.54 16.01
C GLY A 644 -31.25 -6.04 14.57
N GLY A 645 -30.16 -5.74 13.86
CA GLY A 645 -30.13 -5.31 12.46
C GLY A 645 -29.64 -3.88 12.25
N LYS A 646 -29.22 -3.17 13.32
CA LYS A 646 -28.92 -1.73 13.27
C LYS A 646 -27.49 -1.46 12.79
N THR A 647 -26.52 -2.25 13.27
CA THR A 647 -25.13 -2.20 12.80
C THR A 647 -24.71 -3.56 12.25
N TRP A 648 -23.84 -3.52 11.25
CA TRP A 648 -23.29 -4.70 10.60
C TRP A 648 -21.76 -4.72 10.78
N THR A 649 -21.20 -5.90 10.99
CA THR A 649 -19.77 -6.11 11.25
C THR A 649 -19.32 -7.46 10.68
N PHE A 650 -18.01 -7.66 10.59
CA PHE A 650 -17.42 -8.93 10.20
C PHE A 650 -17.05 -9.76 11.44
N PRO A 651 -17.31 -11.08 11.46
CA PRO A 651 -16.86 -12.01 12.49
C PRO A 651 -15.38 -11.87 12.84
N ALA A 652 -14.52 -11.56 11.87
CA ALA A 652 -13.09 -11.25 12.09
C ALA A 652 -12.84 -10.18 13.16
N ASN A 653 -13.78 -9.25 13.36
CA ASN A 653 -13.68 -8.12 14.28
C ASN A 653 -14.30 -8.40 15.66
N VAL A 654 -15.09 -9.47 15.81
CA VAL A 654 -15.95 -9.73 16.98
C VAL A 654 -15.93 -11.19 17.46
N ALA A 655 -14.96 -11.99 17.00
CA ALA A 655 -14.86 -13.40 17.32
C ALA A 655 -14.14 -13.67 18.64
N ASP A 656 -14.64 -14.64 19.40
CA ASP A 656 -13.99 -15.13 20.62
C ASP A 656 -12.66 -15.84 20.31
N ARG A 657 -12.56 -16.43 19.11
CA ARG A 657 -11.38 -17.14 18.58
C ARG A 657 -11.58 -17.58 17.13
N PRO A 658 -10.49 -17.69 16.33
CA PRO A 658 -10.49 -18.41 15.07
C PRO A 658 -10.59 -19.94 15.30
N LEU A 659 -10.98 -20.69 14.27
CA LEU A 659 -10.92 -22.16 14.24
C LEU A 659 -10.81 -22.70 12.81
N ARG A 660 -10.22 -23.89 12.68
CA ARG A 660 -10.14 -24.63 11.41
C ARG A 660 -11.32 -25.58 11.26
N TYR A 661 -12.05 -25.47 10.15
CA TYR A 661 -13.23 -26.30 9.87
C TYR A 661 -13.05 -27.16 8.61
N THR A 662 -13.35 -28.45 8.74
CA THR A 662 -13.45 -29.40 7.61
C THR A 662 -14.87 -29.95 7.57
N GLY A 663 -15.47 -29.97 6.38
CA GLY A 663 -16.85 -30.41 6.21
C GLY A 663 -17.51 -29.69 5.04
N CYS A 664 -18.65 -29.03 5.31
CA CYS A 664 -19.33 -28.19 4.32
C CYS A 664 -19.82 -26.89 4.94
N ILE A 665 -19.64 -25.79 4.21
CA ILE A 665 -20.19 -24.47 4.53
C ILE A 665 -21.40 -24.17 3.63
N TYR A 666 -22.28 -23.28 4.10
CA TYR A 666 -23.60 -23.06 3.55
C TYR A 666 -23.92 -21.56 3.40
N SER A 667 -24.48 -21.17 2.26
CA SER A 667 -25.04 -19.85 2.01
C SER A 667 -26.48 -19.99 1.52
N VAL A 668 -27.37 -19.08 1.91
CA VAL A 668 -28.81 -19.14 1.58
C VAL A 668 -29.14 -18.05 0.57
N LEU A 669 -30.09 -18.32 -0.33
CA LEU A 669 -30.77 -17.33 -1.16
C LEU A 669 -32.26 -17.35 -0.81
N LEU A 670 -32.81 -16.21 -0.40
CA LEU A 670 -34.23 -16.04 -0.08
C LEU A 670 -35.04 -15.63 -1.33
N GLN A 671 -36.36 -15.55 -1.19
CA GLN A 671 -37.25 -14.96 -2.21
C GLN A 671 -36.99 -13.46 -2.34
N PRO A 672 -37.25 -12.84 -3.52
CA PRO A 672 -36.99 -11.41 -3.71
C PRO A 672 -37.66 -10.53 -2.65
N GLY A 673 -36.93 -9.52 -2.22
CA GLY A 673 -37.39 -8.44 -1.34
C GLY A 673 -36.92 -7.11 -1.90
N ARG A 674 -37.73 -6.05 -1.74
CA ARG A 674 -37.41 -4.68 -2.18
C ARG A 674 -36.41 -3.98 -1.27
N ASP A 675 -36.26 -4.46 -0.04
CA ASP A 675 -35.39 -3.97 1.01
C ASP A 675 -34.32 -5.03 1.32
N SER A 676 -33.11 -4.58 1.66
CA SER A 676 -31.98 -5.38 2.11
C SER A 676 -32.27 -6.18 3.40
N GLU A 677 -33.08 -5.64 4.32
CA GLU A 677 -33.45 -6.33 5.57
C GLU A 677 -34.42 -7.52 5.35
N ALA A 678 -34.98 -7.65 4.14
CA ALA A 678 -35.68 -8.87 3.72
C ALA A 678 -34.71 -10.02 3.35
N HIS A 679 -33.40 -9.78 3.36
CA HIS A 679 -32.35 -10.72 2.95
C HIS A 679 -31.35 -11.04 4.06
N ALA A 680 -31.79 -11.02 5.31
CA ALA A 680 -31.05 -11.57 6.46
C ALA A 680 -31.78 -12.79 7.06
N ILE A 681 -31.07 -13.65 7.79
CA ILE A 681 -31.66 -14.78 8.54
C ILE A 681 -31.20 -14.78 9.99
N ASN A 682 -32.07 -15.19 10.92
CA ASN A 682 -31.67 -15.37 12.31
C ASN A 682 -30.83 -16.65 12.44
N VAL A 683 -29.56 -16.49 12.83
CA VAL A 683 -28.55 -17.55 12.98
C VAL A 683 -27.95 -17.49 14.38
N ALA A 684 -28.26 -18.50 15.20
CA ALA A 684 -27.84 -18.56 16.62
C ALA A 684 -28.16 -17.28 17.44
N GLY A 685 -29.25 -16.58 17.11
CA GLY A 685 -29.67 -15.32 17.75
C GLY A 685 -29.24 -14.07 16.99
N ALA A 686 -28.08 -14.08 16.32
CA ALA A 686 -27.61 -13.00 15.46
C ALA A 686 -28.39 -12.93 14.12
N TRP A 687 -28.27 -11.81 13.40
CA TRP A 687 -28.71 -11.71 12.00
C TRP A 687 -27.52 -11.90 11.07
N GLY A 688 -27.63 -12.83 10.13
CA GLY A 688 -26.61 -13.06 9.10
C GLY A 688 -27.15 -12.80 7.70
N VAL A 689 -26.34 -12.17 6.85
CA VAL A 689 -26.78 -11.77 5.50
C VAL A 689 -26.95 -12.98 4.57
N THR A 690 -27.89 -12.90 3.62
CA THR A 690 -28.12 -13.92 2.60
C THR A 690 -27.71 -13.43 1.21
N LEU A 691 -27.50 -14.36 0.29
CA LEU A 691 -27.15 -14.05 -1.09
C LEU A 691 -28.30 -13.29 -1.76
N GLY A 692 -27.97 -12.26 -2.53
CA GLY A 692 -28.92 -11.44 -3.29
C GLY A 692 -29.48 -10.21 -2.54
N HIS A 693 -28.86 -9.79 -1.44
CA HIS A 693 -29.35 -8.79 -0.49
C HIS A 693 -29.47 -7.32 -0.98
N GLY A 694 -29.42 -7.06 -2.28
CA GLY A 694 -29.67 -5.75 -2.91
C GLY A 694 -28.50 -4.76 -2.86
N ILE A 695 -27.69 -4.77 -1.81
CA ILE A 695 -26.61 -3.77 -1.61
C ILE A 695 -25.38 -4.15 -2.45
N VAL A 696 -25.21 -3.49 -3.59
CA VAL A 696 -24.14 -3.77 -4.57
C VAL A 696 -22.93 -2.85 -4.46
N THR A 697 -23.09 -1.68 -3.85
CA THR A 697 -22.10 -0.60 -3.69
C THR A 697 -22.43 0.22 -2.44
N GLY A 698 -21.49 1.03 -1.94
CA GLY A 698 -21.66 1.89 -0.76
C GLY A 698 -20.73 1.53 0.39
N GLN A 699 -20.91 2.20 1.54
CA GLN A 699 -20.09 2.04 2.76
C GLN A 699 -20.68 1.03 3.77
N ASP A 700 -21.80 0.39 3.45
CA ASP A 700 -22.39 -0.69 4.26
C ASP A 700 -21.48 -1.93 4.21
N THR A 701 -21.21 -2.56 5.36
CA THR A 701 -20.38 -3.77 5.50
C THR A 701 -20.83 -4.94 4.59
N ARG A 702 -22.09 -4.94 4.15
CA ARG A 702 -22.66 -5.93 3.23
C ARG A 702 -22.36 -5.64 1.76
N ALA A 703 -21.98 -4.42 1.39
CA ALA A 703 -21.93 -3.95 0.01
C ALA A 703 -21.00 -4.80 -0.89
N HIS A 704 -21.58 -5.53 -1.86
CA HIS A 704 -20.79 -6.40 -2.73
C HIS A 704 -21.42 -6.59 -4.13
N GLN A 705 -20.70 -6.20 -5.18
CA GLN A 705 -21.20 -6.13 -6.57
C GLN A 705 -21.81 -7.43 -7.15
N PHE A 706 -21.36 -8.60 -6.67
CA PHE A 706 -21.96 -9.90 -6.98
C PHE A 706 -22.92 -10.42 -5.90
N PHE A 707 -22.48 -10.60 -4.64
CA PHE A 707 -23.33 -11.18 -3.59
C PHE A 707 -24.58 -10.34 -3.28
N GLY A 708 -24.55 -9.02 -3.40
CA GLY A 708 -25.75 -8.18 -3.31
C GLY A 708 -26.66 -8.25 -4.54
N ASN A 709 -26.10 -8.58 -5.72
CA ASN A 709 -26.87 -8.58 -6.96
C ASN A 709 -27.64 -9.90 -7.15
N TYR A 710 -28.90 -9.92 -6.69
CA TYR A 710 -29.83 -11.05 -6.80
C TYR A 710 -29.86 -11.68 -8.22
N GLY A 711 -29.84 -10.86 -9.27
CA GLY A 711 -29.86 -11.31 -10.67
C GLY A 711 -28.56 -11.98 -11.15
N LYS A 712 -27.38 -11.55 -10.66
CA LYS A 712 -26.10 -12.26 -10.88
C LYS A 712 -26.07 -13.57 -10.09
N VAL A 713 -26.46 -13.55 -8.80
CA VAL A 713 -26.53 -14.74 -7.93
C VAL A 713 -27.41 -15.84 -8.51
N VAL A 714 -28.65 -15.54 -8.90
CA VAL A 714 -29.60 -16.52 -9.48
C VAL A 714 -29.06 -17.13 -10.77
N ARG A 715 -28.52 -16.32 -11.69
CA ARG A 715 -27.89 -16.82 -12.92
C ARG A 715 -26.71 -17.74 -12.60
N SER A 716 -25.92 -17.39 -11.59
CA SER A 716 -24.78 -18.21 -11.17
C SER A 716 -25.19 -19.56 -10.56
N LEU A 717 -26.17 -19.57 -9.65
CA LEU A 717 -26.69 -20.81 -9.06
C LEU A 717 -27.32 -21.74 -10.11
N ARG A 718 -27.97 -21.19 -11.15
CA ARG A 718 -28.47 -21.99 -12.29
C ARG A 718 -27.32 -22.70 -13.03
N ARG A 719 -26.18 -22.03 -13.28
CA ARG A 719 -25.01 -22.62 -13.99
C ARG A 719 -24.43 -23.86 -13.27
N ILE A 720 -24.39 -23.86 -11.93
CA ILE A 720 -23.86 -24.99 -11.15
C ILE A 720 -24.89 -26.11 -10.89
N ARG A 721 -26.13 -25.97 -11.41
CA ARG A 721 -27.30 -26.85 -11.23
C ARG A 721 -27.84 -26.90 -9.79
N VAL A 722 -29.04 -26.34 -9.59
CA VAL A 722 -29.81 -26.46 -8.34
C VAL A 722 -30.73 -27.69 -8.42
N SER A 723 -30.73 -28.54 -7.39
CA SER A 723 -31.62 -29.72 -7.31
C SER A 723 -33.10 -29.35 -7.12
N LYS A 724 -34.02 -30.30 -7.41
CA LYS A 724 -35.48 -30.13 -7.17
C LYS A 724 -35.81 -29.66 -5.74
N LYS A 725 -35.02 -30.08 -4.74
CA LYS A 725 -35.19 -29.69 -3.32
C LYS A 725 -34.52 -28.34 -2.94
N GLY A 726 -33.98 -27.60 -3.91
CA GLY A 726 -33.40 -26.27 -3.71
C GLY A 726 -31.91 -26.23 -3.34
N VAL A 727 -31.22 -27.37 -3.23
CA VAL A 727 -29.80 -27.40 -2.86
C VAL A 727 -28.93 -27.43 -4.11
N ALA A 728 -27.91 -26.57 -4.18
CA ALA A 728 -26.84 -26.57 -5.18
C ALA A 728 -25.50 -26.93 -4.50
N VAL A 729 -24.57 -27.58 -5.22
CA VAL A 729 -23.25 -27.94 -4.70
C VAL A 729 -22.15 -27.18 -5.42
N GLY A 730 -21.52 -26.24 -4.70
CA GLY A 730 -20.44 -25.40 -5.19
C GLY A 730 -19.06 -26.05 -5.03
N GLY A 731 -18.15 -25.69 -5.94
CA GLY A 731 -16.71 -25.98 -5.84
C GLY A 731 -15.89 -24.78 -5.35
N GLY A 732 -16.52 -23.74 -4.83
CA GLY A 732 -15.91 -22.44 -4.52
C GLY A 732 -16.57 -21.29 -5.31
N VAL A 733 -15.84 -20.19 -5.47
CA VAL A 733 -16.26 -18.99 -6.20
C VAL A 733 -15.45 -18.82 -7.48
N ASN A 734 -16.06 -18.25 -8.52
CA ASN A 734 -15.35 -17.74 -9.69
C ASN A 734 -15.08 -16.25 -9.46
N ARG A 735 -13.87 -15.78 -9.79
CA ARG A 735 -13.53 -14.35 -9.83
C ARG A 735 -13.63 -13.82 -11.26
N ASP A 736 -13.80 -12.52 -11.39
CA ASP A 736 -13.65 -11.79 -12.63
C ASP A 736 -12.15 -11.57 -12.95
N SER A 737 -11.75 -11.75 -14.21
CA SER A 737 -10.33 -11.72 -14.62
C SER A 737 -9.80 -10.32 -14.95
N VAL A 738 -10.57 -9.26 -14.66
CA VAL A 738 -10.13 -7.86 -14.81
C VAL A 738 -10.23 -7.13 -13.48
N THR A 739 -11.23 -7.45 -12.66
CA THR A 739 -11.51 -6.77 -11.39
C THR A 739 -11.19 -7.60 -10.14
N GLY A 740 -10.86 -8.89 -10.25
CA GLY A 740 -10.54 -9.78 -9.12
C GLY A 740 -11.72 -10.12 -8.19
N LEU A 741 -12.81 -9.36 -8.25
CA LEU A 741 -14.02 -9.56 -7.47
C LEU A 741 -14.72 -10.88 -7.81
N VAL A 742 -15.48 -11.44 -6.87
CA VAL A 742 -16.31 -12.62 -7.14
C VAL A 742 -17.34 -12.29 -8.21
N SER A 743 -17.43 -13.13 -9.24
CA SER A 743 -18.32 -13.00 -10.42
C SER A 743 -19.24 -14.21 -10.61
N GLY A 744 -18.99 -15.31 -9.87
CA GLY A 744 -19.79 -16.52 -9.97
C GLY A 744 -19.48 -17.56 -8.90
N PHE A 745 -20.06 -18.74 -9.09
CA PHE A 745 -19.83 -19.93 -8.27
C PHE A 745 -19.20 -21.02 -9.14
N ALA A 746 -18.17 -21.68 -8.62
CA ALA A 746 -17.54 -22.81 -9.29
C ALA A 746 -18.43 -24.05 -9.17
N ARG A 747 -18.41 -24.93 -10.18
CA ARG A 747 -19.15 -26.20 -10.14
C ARG A 747 -18.29 -27.27 -9.49
N HIS A 748 -18.83 -27.97 -8.50
CA HIS A 748 -18.13 -29.08 -7.85
C HIS A 748 -17.89 -30.24 -8.83
N GLY A 749 -16.68 -30.80 -8.83
CA GLY A 749 -16.34 -32.04 -9.57
C GLY A 749 -15.98 -31.90 -11.05
N LYS A 750 -15.07 -30.99 -11.41
CA LYS A 750 -14.31 -31.06 -12.67
C LYS A 750 -12.81 -30.81 -12.41
N PRO A 751 -11.90 -31.60 -13.02
CA PRO A 751 -10.52 -31.14 -13.26
C PRO A 751 -10.49 -30.19 -14.46
N ASP A 752 -9.50 -29.31 -14.50
CA ASP A 752 -9.26 -28.45 -15.66
C ASP A 752 -8.69 -29.25 -16.83
N VAL A 753 -9.44 -29.31 -17.93
CA VAL A 753 -8.96 -29.89 -19.20
C VAL A 753 -8.18 -28.81 -19.94
N ALA A 754 -6.86 -28.95 -19.98
CA ALA A 754 -6.00 -28.08 -20.76
C ALA A 754 -6.26 -28.28 -22.26
N VAL A 755 -6.76 -27.24 -22.94
CA VAL A 755 -6.88 -27.25 -24.40
C VAL A 755 -5.53 -26.87 -25.01
N LYS A 756 -4.72 -27.91 -25.29
CA LYS A 756 -3.76 -27.88 -26.40
C LYS A 756 -4.28 -28.83 -27.48
N GLY A 757 -4.29 -28.37 -28.72
CA GLY A 757 -4.68 -29.19 -29.87
C GLY A 757 -3.51 -30.01 -30.44
N ALA A 758 -3.79 -30.58 -31.62
CA ALA A 758 -2.92 -31.39 -32.50
C ALA A 758 -2.79 -32.90 -32.19
N THR A 759 -3.38 -33.67 -33.11
CA THR A 759 -2.91 -34.95 -33.70
C THR A 759 -2.76 -36.23 -32.87
N ASN A 760 -3.53 -37.24 -33.31
CA ASN A 760 -3.18 -38.67 -33.51
C ASN A 760 -2.76 -39.52 -32.28
N SER A 761 -3.09 -40.80 -32.19
CA SER A 761 -3.85 -41.70 -33.10
C SER A 761 -4.56 -42.79 -32.28
N ALA A 762 -5.44 -43.58 -32.91
CA ALA A 762 -6.19 -44.64 -32.25
C ALA A 762 -5.36 -45.93 -32.05
N VAL A 763 -5.72 -46.72 -31.04
CA VAL A 763 -5.73 -48.20 -31.05
C VAL A 763 -6.71 -48.66 -29.96
N CYS A 764 -7.41 -49.77 -30.20
CA CYS A 764 -8.41 -50.34 -29.29
C CYS A 764 -7.81 -51.34 -28.30
N VAL A 765 -8.60 -51.82 -27.33
CA VAL A 765 -8.96 -53.24 -27.14
C VAL A 765 -10.00 -53.35 -26.01
N ALA A 766 -11.00 -54.23 -26.21
CA ALA A 766 -12.04 -54.66 -25.27
C ALA A 766 -12.92 -53.55 -24.65
#